data_AF-A0A7L3KNV7-F1
#
_entry.id   AF-A0A7L3KNV7-F1
#
_cell.length_a   1.000
_cell.length_b   1.000
_cell.length_c   1.000
_cell.angle_alpha   90.00
_cell.angle_beta   90.00
_cell.angle_gamma   90.00
#
_symmetry.space_group_name_H-M   'P 1'
#
loop_
_entity.id
_entity.type
_entity.pdbx_description
1 polymer ?
#
loop_
_entity_poly.entity_id
_entity_poly.type
_entity_poly.pdbx_seq_one_letter_code
_entity_poly.pdbx_strand_id
1 'polypeptide(L)'
;MNEPCYKEVQDFYTSDLKKPTLKEMNAWPQTRKSRSISGVSVPCPHVCVCLSLLCLPGTLLGHPQCLDYGPPFQPPLPLEFCSAYENFGCCDQERDNSIAAKYWDIMDHMDPQGHKLCGTYIKDILCQECSPYAAHLYDAENPQTPLRSLPGLCFDYCSEFHLNCYSAIHLLTGDKHLQECCETNRTRFCHLLQLQDEDYCFPKVLHNSALSRSLGLALEERGGCVQLCLAEVANGLRNPVLMAHAADRTHRAFVAEQLGLVWVLLPDGSRLEEPFLDIQSIVLATPWLGDERGFLGMAFHPKHKDNGKFYIYYSYMDKKRVEKIRISELKVLASDANKVDPRSERNLLELEEPAANHNGGQLLFGVDGYLYVFTGDGGKAGDPFGKFGNAQNKSSLLGKVLRIDVDGRSPGGKPYGIPPDNPFVSDPKARPEVYAYGVRNMWRCAVDRGDPVTKKGRGRIFCGDVGQNRFEEIDLIVKGGNYGWRAKEGFECYDTKLCHNSSLDDILPIFAYGRRVGKSVTGGFVYRGCESPNLNGLYIFGDFMSGRLMALQEDEKTDKWKKQDICIGSMTACAFPGMISSYSKFIISFAEDEAGELYFMSTSYPSAYAPHGSLYKLIDPARRAPPGKCKYRPVPVKTKSKRIPFAPRAKTVLELLNEPSTTKTPKKSSTLTAATPRVSSKKAKKSPSTKIKASTAKTTPPGKGRQRVKAEAKLHKGKKVPHNSRTAPAPLLPKKKSSHLSRTKEALPKKAALAKGKLEKRRKKQL
;
A
#
# COMPACT_ATOMS: atom_id res chain seq x y z
N MET A 1 10.98 10.43 33.91
CA MET A 1 12.38 9.98 33.84
C MET A 1 12.42 8.85 32.82
N ASN A 2 12.74 9.12 31.55
CA ASN A 2 12.58 8.11 30.47
C ASN A 2 13.84 7.90 29.60
N GLU A 3 14.93 8.65 29.82
CA GLU A 3 16.10 8.70 28.93
C GLU A 3 16.71 7.34 28.48
N PRO A 4 16.81 6.29 29.32
CA PRO A 4 17.47 5.04 28.92
C PRO A 4 16.82 4.37 27.71
N CYS A 5 15.49 4.27 27.70
CA CYS A 5 14.75 3.60 26.62
C CYS A 5 14.78 4.42 25.32
N TYR A 6 14.74 5.75 25.42
CA TYR A 6 14.89 6.63 24.25
C TYR A 6 16.27 6.49 23.60
N LYS A 7 17.35 6.24 24.36
CA LYS A 7 18.67 5.97 23.78
C LYS A 7 18.71 4.68 22.98
N GLU A 8 18.24 3.56 23.55
CA GLU A 8 18.28 2.26 22.86
C GLU A 8 17.51 2.30 21.53
N VAL A 9 16.32 2.92 21.53
CA VAL A 9 15.50 3.10 20.32
C VAL A 9 16.17 4.06 19.32
N GLN A 10 16.75 5.17 19.77
CA GLN A 10 17.40 6.11 18.87
C GLN A 10 18.75 5.60 18.32
N ASP A 11 19.52 4.83 19.10
CA ASP A 11 20.73 4.16 18.63
C ASP A 11 20.40 3.04 17.62
N PHE A 12 19.26 2.36 17.78
CA PHE A 12 18.73 1.40 16.80
C PHE A 12 18.37 2.09 15.47
N TYR A 13 17.62 3.19 15.47
CA TYR A 13 17.29 3.91 14.23
C TYR A 13 18.51 4.63 13.61
N THR A 14 19.43 5.18 14.41
CA THR A 14 20.60 5.92 13.88
C THR A 14 21.79 5.05 13.50
N SER A 15 21.85 3.79 13.93
CA SER A 15 22.82 2.81 13.42
C SER A 15 22.48 2.35 12.00
N ASP A 16 21.22 1.97 11.73
CA ASP A 16 20.74 1.60 10.38
C ASP A 16 20.72 2.76 9.37
N LEU A 17 20.91 4.01 9.81
CA LEU A 17 21.08 5.20 8.95
C LEU A 17 22.55 5.49 8.57
N LYS A 18 23.53 4.80 9.18
CA LYS A 18 24.94 4.90 8.77
C LYS A 18 25.17 4.00 7.56
N LYS A 19 25.59 4.59 6.44
CA LYS A 19 25.75 3.91 5.14
C LYS A 19 26.55 2.60 5.27
N PRO A 20 26.03 1.44 4.81
CA PRO A 20 26.87 0.29 4.54
C PRO A 20 27.80 0.61 3.36
N THR A 21 29.11 0.48 3.56
CA THR A 21 30.10 0.55 2.47
C THR A 21 30.06 -0.73 1.64
N LEU A 22 30.17 -0.62 0.30
CA LEU A 22 30.28 -1.79 -0.57
C LEU A 22 31.60 -2.55 -0.31
N LYS A 23 31.54 -3.55 0.58
CA LYS A 23 32.44 -4.70 0.69
C LYS A 23 31.93 -5.63 1.80
N GLU A 24 31.17 -6.67 1.42
CA GLU A 24 31.09 -8.02 2.04
C GLU A 24 29.89 -8.80 1.49
N MET A 25 29.98 -9.21 0.22
CA MET A 25 29.13 -10.24 -0.38
C MET A 25 30.00 -11.23 -1.14
N ASN A 26 30.56 -12.22 -0.41
CA ASN A 26 31.08 -13.50 -0.93
C ASN A 26 31.60 -14.38 0.21
N ALA A 27 30.69 -15.08 0.91
CA ALA A 27 31.04 -16.12 1.88
C ALA A 27 29.87 -17.11 2.10
N TRP A 28 29.83 -18.19 1.31
CA TRP A 28 28.87 -19.29 1.49
C TRP A 28 29.53 -20.39 2.34
N PRO A 29 29.01 -20.75 3.54
CA PRO A 29 29.65 -21.77 4.37
C PRO A 29 29.26 -23.19 3.95
N GLN A 30 30.22 -23.96 3.43
CA GLN A 30 30.11 -25.44 3.36
C GLN A 30 30.51 -26.09 4.70
N THR A 31 29.96 -27.27 4.98
CA THR A 31 30.03 -27.91 6.30
C THR A 31 30.91 -29.16 6.36
N ARG A 32 31.90 -29.18 7.26
CA ARG A 32 32.57 -30.37 7.86
C ARG A 32 33.33 -31.29 6.85
N LYS A 33 34.51 -31.85 7.14
CA LYS A 33 35.02 -32.43 8.41
C LYS A 33 36.55 -32.70 8.32
N SER A 34 37.16 -33.04 9.47
CA SER A 34 38.41 -33.84 9.65
C SER A 34 39.78 -33.41 9.06
N ARG A 35 40.65 -32.93 9.97
CA ARG A 35 42.06 -33.34 10.24
C ARG A 35 43.10 -33.52 9.10
N SER A 36 44.10 -32.63 9.16
CA SER A 36 45.54 -32.92 9.43
C SER A 36 46.57 -33.01 8.29
N ILE A 37 47.83 -32.81 8.70
CA ILE A 37 49.12 -32.92 7.99
C ILE A 37 49.47 -31.70 7.10
N SER A 38 50.77 -31.51 6.89
CA SER A 38 51.43 -30.22 6.65
C SER A 38 52.29 -30.18 5.38
N GLY A 39 52.31 -29.02 4.74
CA GLY A 39 53.56 -28.40 4.30
C GLY A 39 53.91 -28.42 2.81
N VAL A 40 55.01 -27.70 2.53
CA VAL A 40 55.69 -27.50 1.23
C VAL A 40 54.97 -26.59 0.23
N SER A 41 55.74 -25.63 -0.28
CA SER A 41 55.34 -24.59 -1.24
C SER A 41 56.21 -24.67 -2.50
N VAL A 42 55.60 -24.60 -3.69
CA VAL A 42 56.30 -24.42 -4.97
C VAL A 42 55.51 -23.41 -5.83
N PRO A 43 56.16 -22.41 -6.45
CA PRO A 43 55.46 -21.41 -7.27
C PRO A 43 55.16 -21.91 -8.70
N CYS A 44 54.15 -21.32 -9.33
CA CYS A 44 53.79 -21.56 -10.74
C CYS A 44 53.83 -20.20 -11.50
N PRO A 45 54.31 -20.14 -12.76
CA PRO A 45 54.62 -18.86 -13.42
C PRO A 45 53.40 -18.13 -14.00
N HIS A 46 53.61 -16.87 -14.39
CA HIS A 46 52.59 -15.97 -14.91
C HIS A 46 51.97 -16.45 -16.24
N VAL A 47 50.65 -16.41 -16.32
CA VAL A 47 49.89 -16.39 -17.59
C VAL A 47 48.99 -15.16 -17.58
N CYS A 48 49.31 -14.15 -18.39
CA CYS A 48 48.46 -12.97 -18.56
C CYS A 48 47.30 -13.28 -19.51
N VAL A 49 46.13 -13.60 -18.94
CA VAL A 49 44.87 -13.62 -19.71
C VAL A 49 44.27 -12.21 -19.73
N CYS A 50 44.45 -11.49 -20.83
CA CYS A 50 43.77 -10.22 -21.07
C CYS A 50 42.28 -10.47 -21.35
N LEU A 51 41.45 -10.43 -20.30
CA LEU A 51 40.00 -10.39 -20.43
C LEU A 51 39.55 -9.04 -21.00
N SER A 52 39.43 -8.97 -22.32
CA SER A 52 38.72 -7.91 -23.03
C SER A 52 37.23 -7.98 -22.68
N LEU A 53 36.80 -7.18 -21.71
CA LEU A 53 35.37 -6.96 -21.47
C LEU A 53 34.75 -6.27 -22.68
N LEU A 54 34.06 -7.04 -23.51
CA LEU A 54 33.09 -6.55 -24.47
C LEU A 54 31.89 -5.98 -23.71
N CYS A 55 31.97 -4.69 -23.39
CA CYS A 55 30.79 -3.91 -23.01
C CYS A 55 29.88 -3.77 -24.25
N LEU A 56 29.03 -4.77 -24.48
CA LEU A 56 27.88 -4.62 -25.35
C LEU A 56 27.03 -3.44 -24.83
N PRO A 57 26.65 -2.47 -25.66
CA PRO A 57 25.61 -1.52 -25.28
C PRO A 57 24.33 -2.32 -25.00
N GLY A 58 23.67 -2.03 -23.88
CA GLY A 58 22.47 -2.79 -23.50
C GLY A 58 21.33 -2.51 -24.47
N THR A 59 20.99 -3.49 -25.30
CA THR A 59 19.69 -3.52 -25.97
C THR A 59 18.61 -3.58 -24.90
N LEU A 60 17.62 -2.69 -25.02
CA LEU A 60 16.36 -2.85 -24.31
C LEU A 60 15.67 -4.06 -24.93
N LEU A 61 15.72 -5.20 -24.22
CA LEU A 61 14.85 -6.33 -24.53
C LEU A 61 13.41 -5.84 -24.40
N GLY A 62 12.71 -5.72 -25.54
CA GLY A 62 11.34 -5.24 -25.60
C GLY A 62 10.47 -5.99 -24.60
N HIS A 63 9.94 -5.28 -23.61
CA HIS A 63 9.02 -5.87 -22.65
C HIS A 63 7.62 -5.94 -23.27
N PRO A 64 6.74 -6.83 -22.78
CA PRO A 64 5.37 -6.85 -23.27
C PRO A 64 4.67 -5.51 -22.98
N GLN A 65 4.17 -4.85 -24.01
CA GLN A 65 3.60 -3.50 -23.97
C GLN A 65 2.73 -3.23 -25.20
N CYS A 66 1.57 -2.61 -24.96
CA CYS A 66 0.60 -2.20 -25.97
C CYS A 66 0.82 -0.75 -26.45
N LEU A 67 0.20 -0.39 -27.57
CA LEU A 67 0.26 0.97 -28.15
C LEU A 67 -0.35 2.08 -27.27
N ASP A 68 -1.11 1.72 -26.23
CA ASP A 68 -1.58 2.66 -25.20
C ASP A 68 -0.65 2.74 -23.97
N TYR A 69 0.58 2.22 -24.12
CA TYR A 69 1.62 2.09 -23.09
C TYR A 69 1.20 1.29 -21.85
N GLY A 70 0.13 0.49 -21.91
CA GLY A 70 -0.21 -0.47 -20.87
C GLY A 70 0.46 -1.85 -21.10
N PRO A 71 0.54 -2.70 -20.06
CA PRO A 71 0.79 -4.12 -20.25
C PRO A 71 -0.23 -4.79 -21.19
N PRO A 72 0.07 -5.94 -21.79
CA PRO A 72 -0.93 -6.77 -22.46
C PRO A 72 -1.94 -7.37 -21.47
N PHE A 73 -3.00 -7.96 -22.03
CA PHE A 73 -4.13 -8.54 -21.28
C PHE A 73 -4.70 -9.78 -21.96
N GLN A 74 -5.42 -10.60 -21.19
CA GLN A 74 -6.29 -11.65 -21.73
C GLN A 74 -7.64 -11.01 -22.09
N PRO A 75 -8.11 -11.08 -23.35
CA PRO A 75 -9.37 -10.47 -23.75
C PRO A 75 -10.58 -11.15 -23.07
N PRO A 76 -11.75 -10.48 -23.00
CA PRO A 76 -12.95 -11.05 -22.35
C PRO A 76 -13.54 -12.28 -23.07
N LEU A 77 -13.29 -12.38 -24.37
CA LEU A 77 -13.66 -13.47 -25.29
C LEU A 77 -12.47 -13.70 -26.24
N PRO A 78 -12.32 -14.90 -26.83
CA PRO A 78 -11.31 -15.14 -27.88
C PRO A 78 -11.54 -14.22 -29.09
N LEU A 79 -10.46 -13.70 -29.66
CA LEU A 79 -10.52 -12.85 -30.86
C LEU A 79 -10.87 -13.69 -32.10
N GLU A 80 -11.83 -13.24 -32.90
CA GLU A 80 -12.33 -13.98 -34.08
C GLU A 80 -11.49 -13.69 -35.33
N PHE A 81 -11.05 -12.44 -35.50
CA PHE A 81 -10.26 -12.06 -36.67
C PHE A 81 -8.77 -12.28 -36.43
N CYS A 82 -8.17 -11.61 -35.45
CA CYS A 82 -6.74 -11.71 -35.11
C CYS A 82 -6.43 -12.92 -34.21
N SER A 83 -6.83 -14.12 -34.64
CA SER A 83 -6.75 -15.36 -33.87
C SER A 83 -5.34 -15.77 -33.43
N ALA A 84 -4.27 -15.25 -34.03
CA ALA A 84 -2.90 -15.41 -33.54
C ALA A 84 -2.70 -14.87 -32.10
N TYR A 85 -3.58 -13.97 -31.65
CA TYR A 85 -3.57 -13.33 -30.34
C TYR A 85 -4.84 -13.63 -29.52
N GLU A 86 -5.60 -14.68 -29.87
CA GLU A 86 -6.93 -14.97 -29.32
C GLU A 86 -7.01 -15.01 -27.79
N ASN A 87 -5.95 -15.48 -27.11
CA ASN A 87 -5.94 -15.72 -25.66
C ASN A 87 -5.20 -14.64 -24.86
N PHE A 88 -4.30 -13.88 -25.48
CA PHE A 88 -3.48 -12.87 -24.81
C PHE A 88 -2.81 -11.92 -25.80
N GLY A 89 -2.91 -10.62 -25.56
CA GLY A 89 -2.39 -9.59 -26.45
C GLY A 89 -2.82 -8.18 -26.06
N CYS A 90 -3.00 -7.32 -27.06
CA CYS A 90 -3.33 -5.90 -26.89
C CYS A 90 -4.70 -5.49 -27.46
N CYS A 91 -5.46 -6.44 -28.01
CA CYS A 91 -6.82 -6.22 -28.53
C CYS A 91 -7.89 -6.87 -27.64
N ASP A 92 -9.05 -6.23 -27.58
CA ASP A 92 -10.33 -6.85 -27.24
C ASP A 92 -11.20 -6.97 -28.51
N GLN A 93 -12.46 -7.41 -28.37
CA GLN A 93 -13.36 -7.58 -29.51
C GLN A 93 -13.70 -6.26 -30.23
N GLU A 94 -13.64 -5.11 -29.56
CA GLU A 94 -13.90 -3.82 -30.21
C GLU A 94 -12.73 -3.48 -31.16
N ARG A 95 -11.48 -3.72 -30.72
CA ARG A 95 -10.31 -3.52 -31.58
C ARG A 95 -10.18 -4.58 -32.68
N ASP A 96 -10.47 -5.86 -32.37
CA ASP A 96 -10.48 -6.95 -33.35
C ASP A 96 -11.48 -6.69 -34.48
N ASN A 97 -12.71 -6.26 -34.15
CA ASN A 97 -13.72 -5.86 -35.12
C ASN A 97 -13.30 -4.62 -35.93
N SER A 98 -12.63 -3.64 -35.30
CA SER A 98 -12.10 -2.47 -36.00
C SER A 98 -10.98 -2.82 -36.98
N ILE A 99 -10.15 -3.81 -36.66
CA ILE A 99 -9.10 -4.32 -37.54
C ILE A 99 -9.71 -5.12 -38.69
N ALA A 100 -10.71 -5.98 -38.41
CA ALA A 100 -11.47 -6.70 -39.43
C ALA A 100 -12.17 -5.74 -40.41
N ALA A 101 -12.76 -4.65 -39.93
CA ALA A 101 -13.37 -3.63 -40.78
C ALA A 101 -12.34 -2.94 -41.70
N LYS A 102 -11.18 -2.53 -41.16
CA LYS A 102 -10.08 -1.97 -41.96
C LYS A 102 -9.53 -2.97 -42.97
N TYR A 103 -9.49 -4.27 -42.63
CA TYR A 103 -9.10 -5.32 -43.55
C TYR A 103 -10.04 -5.37 -44.76
N TRP A 104 -11.36 -5.49 -44.54
CA TRP A 104 -12.32 -5.59 -45.64
C TRP A 104 -12.36 -4.34 -46.53
N ASP A 105 -12.27 -3.13 -45.95
CA ASP A 105 -12.14 -1.87 -46.70
C ASP A 105 -10.91 -1.87 -47.64
N ILE A 106 -9.77 -2.40 -47.19
CA ILE A 106 -8.58 -2.58 -48.04
C ILE A 106 -8.80 -3.65 -49.10
N MET A 107 -9.48 -4.77 -48.78
CA MET A 107 -9.74 -5.85 -49.74
C MET A 107 -10.74 -5.45 -50.84
N ASP A 108 -11.74 -4.62 -50.55
CA ASP A 108 -12.73 -4.16 -51.54
C ASP A 108 -12.10 -3.32 -52.66
N HIS A 109 -10.89 -2.81 -52.46
CA HIS A 109 -10.08 -2.11 -53.48
C HIS A 109 -9.18 -3.06 -54.31
N MET A 110 -9.29 -4.39 -54.13
CA MET A 110 -8.43 -5.40 -54.79
C MET A 110 -9.22 -6.36 -55.67
N ASP A 111 -8.57 -6.86 -56.71
CA ASP A 111 -9.14 -7.86 -57.60
C ASP A 111 -9.05 -9.29 -57.00
N PRO A 112 -9.75 -10.29 -57.56
CA PRO A 112 -9.73 -11.66 -57.03
C PRO A 112 -8.33 -12.31 -56.99
N GLN A 113 -7.37 -11.86 -57.81
CA GLN A 113 -5.98 -12.31 -57.72
C GLN A 113 -5.26 -11.66 -56.52
N GLY A 114 -5.39 -10.34 -56.34
CA GLY A 114 -4.92 -9.62 -55.16
C GLY A 114 -5.50 -10.15 -53.86
N HIS A 115 -6.79 -10.53 -53.82
CA HIS A 115 -7.40 -11.20 -52.67
C HIS A 115 -6.64 -12.46 -52.25
N LYS A 116 -6.32 -13.32 -53.23
CA LYS A 116 -5.62 -14.58 -52.99
C LYS A 116 -4.15 -14.41 -52.63
N LEU A 117 -3.46 -13.40 -53.19
CA LEU A 117 -2.05 -13.13 -52.92
C LEU A 117 -1.84 -12.39 -51.60
N CYS A 118 -2.75 -11.48 -51.25
CA CYS A 118 -2.50 -10.45 -50.23
C CYS A 118 -3.38 -10.52 -48.98
N GLY A 119 -4.51 -11.25 -49.01
CA GLY A 119 -5.40 -11.36 -47.84
C GLY A 119 -4.66 -11.79 -46.56
N THR A 120 -3.76 -12.77 -46.64
CA THR A 120 -2.95 -13.20 -45.49
C THR A 120 -2.00 -12.10 -45.01
N TYR A 121 -1.19 -11.51 -45.90
CA TYR A 121 -0.22 -10.47 -45.52
C TYR A 121 -0.89 -9.22 -44.93
N ILE A 122 -1.98 -8.74 -45.53
CA ILE A 122 -2.72 -7.57 -45.06
C ILE A 122 -3.33 -7.86 -43.68
N LYS A 123 -3.93 -9.04 -43.50
CA LYS A 123 -4.44 -9.48 -42.19
C LYS A 123 -3.33 -9.54 -41.14
N ASP A 124 -2.23 -10.23 -41.42
CA ASP A 124 -1.10 -10.41 -40.53
C ASP A 124 -0.52 -9.05 -40.07
N ILE A 125 -0.31 -8.13 -41.02
CA ILE A 125 0.21 -6.77 -40.78
C ILE A 125 -0.74 -5.97 -39.88
N LEU A 126 -2.05 -5.98 -40.17
CA LEU A 126 -3.03 -5.23 -39.36
C LEU A 126 -3.18 -5.82 -37.97
N CYS A 127 -3.09 -7.14 -37.82
CA CYS A 127 -3.18 -7.81 -36.53
C CYS A 127 -1.97 -7.58 -35.61
N GLN A 128 -0.88 -6.96 -36.07
CA GLN A 128 0.26 -6.64 -35.20
C GLN A 128 -0.06 -5.62 -34.10
N GLU A 129 -1.12 -4.82 -34.26
CA GLU A 129 -1.65 -3.98 -33.17
C GLU A 129 -2.12 -4.81 -31.96
N CYS A 130 -2.55 -6.06 -32.19
CA CYS A 130 -2.96 -7.00 -31.14
C CYS A 130 -1.79 -7.73 -30.50
N SER A 131 -0.56 -7.57 -31.01
CA SER A 131 0.62 -8.25 -30.49
C SER A 131 0.89 -7.85 -29.03
N PRO A 132 1.29 -8.79 -28.15
CA PRO A 132 1.79 -8.50 -26.81
C PRO A 132 3.01 -7.56 -26.79
N TYR A 133 3.69 -7.41 -27.94
CA TYR A 133 4.85 -6.54 -28.16
C TYR A 133 4.53 -5.42 -29.16
N ALA A 134 3.26 -5.01 -29.29
CA ALA A 134 2.84 -3.99 -30.25
C ALA A 134 3.62 -2.66 -30.09
N ALA A 135 3.99 -2.25 -28.87
CA ALA A 135 4.82 -1.07 -28.69
C ALA A 135 6.19 -1.20 -29.38
N HIS A 136 6.91 -2.31 -29.14
CA HIS A 136 8.20 -2.57 -29.79
C HIS A 136 8.08 -2.74 -31.31
N LEU A 137 7.04 -3.43 -31.78
CA LEU A 137 6.76 -3.60 -33.22
C LEU A 137 6.52 -2.28 -33.97
N TYR A 138 6.10 -1.21 -33.29
CA TYR A 138 5.81 0.09 -33.93
C TYR A 138 6.75 1.22 -33.42
N ASP A 139 7.88 0.88 -32.80
CA ASP A 139 8.86 1.79 -32.14
C ASP A 139 8.22 2.76 -31.12
N ALA A 140 7.11 2.34 -30.51
CA ALA A 140 6.26 3.13 -29.61
C ALA A 140 6.42 2.77 -28.12
N GLU A 141 7.61 2.29 -27.70
CA GLU A 141 7.90 2.03 -26.28
C GLU A 141 7.98 3.32 -25.46
N ASN A 142 8.41 4.43 -26.08
CA ASN A 142 8.54 5.76 -25.48
C ASN A 142 7.58 6.77 -26.14
N PRO A 143 6.72 7.50 -25.37
CA PRO A 143 5.87 8.58 -25.90
C PRO A 143 6.57 9.75 -26.60
N GLN A 144 7.90 9.84 -26.59
CA GLN A 144 8.65 10.81 -27.41
C GLN A 144 8.95 10.33 -28.83
N THR A 145 8.84 9.03 -29.11
CA THR A 145 9.08 8.46 -30.45
C THR A 145 7.80 8.54 -31.28
N PRO A 146 7.85 9.02 -32.55
CA PRO A 146 6.70 8.97 -33.44
C PRO A 146 6.28 7.52 -33.74
N LEU A 147 5.01 7.19 -33.47
CA LEU A 147 4.42 5.89 -33.80
C LEU A 147 4.58 5.57 -35.29
N ARG A 148 5.12 4.39 -35.61
CA ARG A 148 5.26 3.92 -36.99
C ARG A 148 3.91 3.66 -37.64
N SER A 149 3.83 3.86 -38.94
CA SER A 149 2.62 3.61 -39.72
C SER A 149 2.45 2.15 -40.15
N LEU A 150 3.53 1.35 -40.12
CA LEU A 150 3.56 -0.09 -40.35
C LEU A 150 4.43 -0.78 -39.28
N PRO A 151 4.10 -2.02 -38.87
CA PRO A 151 4.87 -2.80 -37.91
C PRO A 151 6.26 -3.19 -38.44
N GLY A 152 7.12 -3.59 -37.51
CA GLY A 152 8.43 -4.18 -37.76
C GLY A 152 8.32 -5.56 -38.40
N LEU A 153 8.72 -5.68 -39.66
CA LEU A 153 8.70 -6.93 -40.41
C LEU A 153 10.11 -7.49 -40.55
N CYS A 154 10.25 -8.81 -40.45
CA CYS A 154 11.51 -9.48 -40.77
C CYS A 154 11.80 -9.34 -42.26
N PHE A 155 13.07 -9.15 -42.63
CA PHE A 155 13.46 -8.75 -43.99
C PHE A 155 12.93 -9.70 -45.09
N ASP A 156 12.97 -11.02 -44.85
CA ASP A 156 12.48 -12.02 -45.80
C ASP A 156 10.95 -11.96 -45.97
N TYR A 157 10.20 -11.88 -44.85
CA TYR A 157 8.73 -11.75 -44.88
C TYR A 157 8.29 -10.44 -45.54
N CYS A 158 8.99 -9.33 -45.27
CA CYS A 158 8.77 -8.08 -45.98
C CYS A 158 9.08 -8.20 -47.48
N SER A 159 10.14 -8.92 -47.85
CA SER A 159 10.54 -9.08 -49.25
C SER A 159 9.53 -9.89 -50.05
N GLU A 160 8.89 -10.89 -49.45
CA GLU A 160 7.78 -11.64 -50.03
C GLU A 160 6.47 -10.84 -50.02
N PHE A 161 6.16 -10.12 -48.93
CA PHE A 161 5.01 -9.20 -48.89
C PHE A 161 5.10 -8.16 -50.02
N HIS A 162 6.25 -7.52 -50.21
CA HIS A 162 6.45 -6.54 -51.29
C HIS A 162 6.30 -7.19 -52.68
N LEU A 163 6.94 -8.34 -52.93
CA LEU A 163 6.82 -9.06 -54.20
C LEU A 163 5.37 -9.36 -54.59
N ASN A 164 4.57 -9.83 -53.64
CA ASN A 164 3.20 -10.25 -53.89
C ASN A 164 2.19 -9.08 -53.85
N CYS A 165 2.48 -8.03 -53.08
CA CYS A 165 1.47 -7.09 -52.59
C CYS A 165 1.90 -5.60 -52.50
N TYR A 166 2.94 -5.16 -53.23
CA TYR A 166 3.40 -3.76 -53.15
C TYR A 166 2.27 -2.73 -53.39
N SER A 167 1.30 -3.03 -54.26
CA SER A 167 0.14 -2.19 -54.54
C SER A 167 -0.76 -1.93 -53.32
N ALA A 168 -0.78 -2.84 -52.33
CA ALA A 168 -1.54 -2.69 -51.09
C ALA A 168 -0.97 -1.62 -50.13
N ILE A 169 0.29 -1.23 -50.30
CA ILE A 169 1.00 -0.39 -49.32
C ILE A 169 0.39 1.02 -49.22
N HIS A 170 -0.12 1.58 -50.31
CA HIS A 170 -0.81 2.88 -50.30
C HIS A 170 -2.16 2.85 -49.58
N LEU A 171 -2.77 1.67 -49.40
CA LEU A 171 -4.00 1.45 -48.64
C LEU A 171 -3.71 1.13 -47.16
N LEU A 172 -2.57 0.49 -46.88
CA LEU A 172 -2.13 0.16 -45.52
C LEU A 172 -1.59 1.36 -44.75
N THR A 173 -0.84 2.26 -45.40
CA THR A 173 -0.22 3.45 -44.80
C THR A 173 -0.35 4.72 -45.65
N GLY A 174 -0.58 5.85 -44.99
CA GLY A 174 -0.52 7.20 -45.58
C GLY A 174 0.86 7.87 -45.53
N ASP A 175 1.90 7.13 -45.10
CA ASP A 175 3.27 7.62 -45.04
C ASP A 175 3.90 7.67 -46.43
N LYS A 176 4.04 8.89 -46.97
CA LYS A 176 4.62 9.13 -48.29
C LYS A 176 6.04 8.60 -48.44
N HIS A 177 6.86 8.60 -47.39
CA HIS A 177 8.23 8.13 -47.52
C HIS A 177 8.30 6.61 -47.70
N LEU A 178 7.41 5.87 -47.01
CA LEU A 178 7.26 4.43 -47.21
C LEU A 178 6.65 4.11 -48.58
N GLN A 179 5.68 4.89 -49.06
CA GLN A 179 5.11 4.75 -50.41
C GLN A 179 6.17 4.97 -51.50
N GLU A 180 6.88 6.09 -51.48
CA GLU A 180 7.96 6.42 -52.43
C GLU A 180 9.09 5.37 -52.42
N CYS A 181 9.48 4.88 -51.24
CA CYS A 181 10.50 3.83 -51.14
C CYS A 181 10.00 2.46 -51.63
N CYS A 182 8.72 2.15 -51.42
CA CYS A 182 8.07 0.94 -51.92
C CYS A 182 8.07 0.89 -53.45
N GLU A 183 7.68 1.97 -54.12
CA GLU A 183 7.71 2.07 -55.59
C GLU A 183 9.15 1.97 -56.13
N THR A 184 10.11 2.60 -55.45
CA THR A 184 11.48 2.75 -55.98
C THR A 184 12.36 1.52 -55.74
N ASN A 185 12.33 0.90 -54.56
CA ASN A 185 13.29 -0.16 -54.20
C ASN A 185 12.83 -1.03 -53.02
N ARG A 186 12.46 -2.29 -53.31
CA ARG A 186 12.08 -3.32 -52.32
C ARG A 186 13.05 -3.45 -51.14
N THR A 187 14.35 -3.55 -51.41
CA THR A 187 15.38 -3.71 -50.37
C THR A 187 15.44 -2.51 -49.45
N ARG A 188 15.31 -1.30 -50.00
CA ARG A 188 15.23 -0.06 -49.21
C ARG A 188 13.95 -0.01 -48.36
N PHE A 189 12.80 -0.35 -48.94
CA PHE A 189 11.53 -0.44 -48.23
C PHE A 189 11.62 -1.43 -47.05
N CYS A 190 12.18 -2.62 -47.26
CA CYS A 190 12.30 -3.61 -46.20
C CYS A 190 13.35 -3.29 -45.14
N HIS A 191 14.42 -2.55 -45.46
CA HIS A 191 15.29 -1.99 -44.42
C HIS A 191 14.64 -0.86 -43.59
N LEU A 192 13.63 -0.15 -44.11
CA LEU A 192 12.81 0.76 -43.30
C LEU A 192 11.83 0.00 -42.39
N LEU A 193 11.36 -1.18 -42.81
CA LEU A 193 10.48 -2.05 -42.00
C LEU A 193 11.22 -3.00 -41.04
N GLN A 194 12.54 -3.16 -41.17
CA GLN A 194 13.35 -3.99 -40.28
C GLN A 194 13.51 -3.34 -38.90
N LEU A 195 13.41 -4.14 -37.84
CA LEU A 195 13.76 -3.73 -36.46
C LEU A 195 15.25 -3.96 -36.19
N GLN A 196 15.81 -3.27 -35.19
CA GLN A 196 17.19 -3.51 -34.76
C GLN A 196 17.35 -4.86 -34.03
N ASP A 197 16.31 -5.32 -33.35
CA ASP A 197 16.25 -6.66 -32.74
C ASP A 197 15.34 -7.57 -33.59
N GLU A 198 15.92 -8.56 -34.25
CA GLU A 198 15.17 -9.49 -35.10
C GLU A 198 14.38 -10.54 -34.31
N ASP A 199 14.59 -10.70 -33.00
CA ASP A 199 13.77 -11.63 -32.21
C ASP A 199 12.31 -11.13 -32.06
N TYR A 200 12.08 -9.84 -32.30
CA TYR A 200 10.80 -9.15 -32.19
C TYR A 200 10.13 -8.79 -33.53
N CYS A 201 10.79 -8.99 -34.67
CA CYS A 201 10.16 -8.72 -35.97
C CYS A 201 9.09 -9.76 -36.31
N PHE A 202 8.06 -9.38 -37.06
CA PHE A 202 7.05 -10.32 -37.54
C PHE A 202 7.56 -11.13 -38.75
N PRO A 203 7.40 -12.48 -38.81
CA PRO A 203 6.68 -13.34 -37.88
C PRO A 203 7.52 -14.00 -36.77
N LYS A 204 8.85 -13.75 -36.67
CA LYS A 204 9.74 -14.37 -35.66
C LYS A 204 9.18 -14.24 -34.23
N VAL A 205 8.61 -13.08 -33.91
CA VAL A 205 7.98 -12.77 -32.60
C VAL A 205 6.89 -13.76 -32.16
N LEU A 206 6.11 -14.35 -33.09
CA LEU A 206 5.09 -15.36 -32.77
C LEU A 206 5.69 -16.71 -32.38
N HIS A 207 6.87 -17.03 -32.92
CA HIS A 207 7.49 -18.34 -32.79
C HIS A 207 8.66 -18.36 -31.79
N ASN A 208 9.05 -17.20 -31.28
CA ASN A 208 10.11 -17.09 -30.28
C ASN A 208 9.66 -17.66 -28.92
N SER A 209 10.11 -18.88 -28.61
CA SER A 209 9.81 -19.55 -27.35
C SER A 209 10.42 -18.88 -26.11
N ALA A 210 11.37 -17.94 -26.26
CA ALA A 210 11.89 -17.17 -25.13
C ALA A 210 10.90 -16.07 -24.71
N LEU A 211 10.29 -15.39 -25.68
CA LEU A 211 9.30 -14.32 -25.47
C LEU A 211 7.96 -14.88 -24.94
N SER A 212 7.45 -15.94 -25.55
CA SER A 212 6.09 -16.45 -25.27
C SER A 212 5.94 -17.25 -23.97
N ARG A 213 7.02 -17.85 -23.42
CA ARG A 213 6.94 -18.89 -22.35
C ARG A 213 6.31 -18.43 -21.03
N SER A 214 6.51 -17.18 -20.63
CA SER A 214 6.05 -16.63 -19.34
C SER A 214 5.05 -15.49 -19.51
N LEU A 215 4.51 -15.32 -20.71
CA LEU A 215 3.74 -14.17 -21.11
C LEU A 215 2.42 -14.06 -20.32
N GLY A 216 2.16 -12.88 -19.74
CA GLY A 216 0.95 -12.62 -18.95
C GLY A 216 0.92 -13.24 -17.54
N LEU A 217 1.93 -14.01 -17.16
CA LEU A 217 2.17 -14.45 -15.78
C LEU A 217 2.99 -13.40 -15.03
N ALA A 218 2.78 -13.26 -13.72
CA ALA A 218 3.59 -12.37 -12.90
C ALA A 218 5.08 -12.73 -13.02
N LEU A 219 5.92 -11.74 -13.33
CA LEU A 219 7.34 -11.95 -13.65
C LEU A 219 8.12 -12.39 -12.39
N GLU A 220 8.54 -13.65 -12.32
CA GLU A 220 9.48 -14.13 -11.31
C GLU A 220 10.94 -13.97 -11.80
N GLU A 221 11.78 -13.25 -11.05
CA GLU A 221 13.20 -13.07 -11.36
C GLU A 221 14.03 -14.32 -10.99
N ARG A 222 15.29 -14.41 -11.46
CA ARG A 222 16.29 -15.44 -11.09
C ARG A 222 16.65 -15.36 -9.59
N GLY A 223 15.73 -15.83 -8.75
CA GLY A 223 15.73 -15.69 -7.30
C GLY A 223 14.36 -15.96 -6.67
N GLY A 224 13.28 -16.00 -7.46
CA GLY A 224 11.93 -16.34 -6.97
C GLY A 224 11.19 -15.17 -6.31
N CYS A 225 11.52 -13.92 -6.66
CA CYS A 225 10.72 -12.76 -6.30
C CYS A 225 9.83 -12.31 -7.46
N VAL A 226 8.62 -11.87 -7.14
CA VAL A 226 7.65 -11.31 -8.10
C VAL A 226 8.05 -9.85 -8.38
N GLN A 227 8.27 -9.49 -9.64
CA GLN A 227 8.55 -8.12 -10.06
C GLN A 227 7.24 -7.31 -10.20
N LEU A 228 7.17 -6.18 -9.50
CA LEU A 228 6.10 -5.18 -9.62
C LEU A 228 6.67 -3.79 -9.93
N CYS A 229 5.82 -2.92 -10.47
CA CYS A 229 6.12 -1.50 -10.70
C CYS A 229 5.32 -0.62 -9.74
N LEU A 230 5.76 0.63 -9.59
CA LEU A 230 5.12 1.63 -8.75
C LEU A 230 4.73 2.87 -9.53
N ALA A 231 3.65 3.52 -9.13
CA ALA A 231 3.38 4.92 -9.45
C ALA A 231 3.37 5.75 -8.15
N GLU A 232 4.02 6.90 -8.12
CA GLU A 232 3.87 7.86 -7.01
C GLU A 232 2.54 8.61 -7.17
N VAL A 233 1.74 8.69 -6.10
CA VAL A 233 0.37 9.26 -6.11
C VAL A 233 0.21 10.42 -5.12
N ALA A 234 1.06 10.49 -4.09
CA ALA A 234 1.24 11.67 -3.26
C ALA A 234 2.66 11.72 -2.70
N ASN A 235 3.19 12.91 -2.41
CA ASN A 235 4.53 13.11 -1.85
C ASN A 235 4.59 14.34 -0.92
N GLY A 236 5.69 14.44 -0.16
CA GLY A 236 5.90 15.54 0.80
C GLY A 236 5.06 15.42 2.09
N LEU A 237 4.49 14.25 2.35
CA LEU A 237 3.62 13.97 3.50
C LEU A 237 4.46 13.81 4.78
N ARG A 238 3.93 14.23 5.93
CA ARG A 238 4.60 14.01 7.22
C ARG A 238 4.22 12.68 7.84
N ASN A 239 5.14 11.72 7.76
CA ASN A 239 5.00 10.33 8.19
C ASN A 239 3.57 9.77 7.96
N PRO A 240 3.16 9.54 6.70
CA PRO A 240 1.79 9.14 6.37
C PRO A 240 1.47 7.75 6.93
N VAL A 241 0.62 7.72 7.96
CA VAL A 241 0.29 6.51 8.72
C VAL A 241 -0.84 5.70 8.10
N LEU A 242 -1.69 6.32 7.28
CA LEU A 242 -2.94 5.71 6.84
C LEU A 242 -3.42 6.35 5.53
N MET A 243 -4.02 5.52 4.69
CA MET A 243 -4.98 5.94 3.65
C MET A 243 -6.26 5.12 3.83
N ALA A 244 -7.42 5.74 3.65
CA ALA A 244 -8.73 5.07 3.71
C ALA A 244 -9.69 5.66 2.66
N HIS A 245 -10.67 4.87 2.20
CA HIS A 245 -11.74 5.31 1.32
C HIS A 245 -13.10 5.39 2.06
N ALA A 246 -14.00 6.26 1.60
CA ALA A 246 -15.29 6.49 2.27
C ALA A 246 -16.41 5.47 1.92
N ALA A 247 -16.20 4.61 0.91
CA ALA A 247 -17.19 3.64 0.41
C ALA A 247 -18.53 4.27 -0.04
N ASP A 248 -18.50 5.54 -0.45
CA ASP A 248 -19.64 6.37 -0.83
C ASP A 248 -19.86 6.46 -2.36
N ARG A 249 -19.01 5.76 -3.13
CA ARG A 249 -18.78 5.81 -4.58
C ARG A 249 -18.12 7.09 -5.10
N THR A 250 -17.44 7.85 -4.25
CA THR A 250 -16.71 9.06 -4.68
C THR A 250 -15.25 8.79 -5.07
N HIS A 251 -14.71 7.60 -4.75
CA HIS A 251 -13.30 7.24 -4.95
C HIS A 251 -12.30 8.25 -4.36
N ARG A 252 -12.72 9.02 -3.34
CA ARG A 252 -11.84 9.88 -2.55
C ARG A 252 -10.99 9.03 -1.60
N ALA A 253 -9.69 9.32 -1.57
CA ALA A 253 -8.77 8.76 -0.60
C ALA A 253 -8.47 9.80 0.49
N PHE A 254 -8.51 9.37 1.75
CA PHE A 254 -8.28 10.20 2.93
C PHE A 254 -6.95 9.77 3.56
N VAL A 255 -5.92 10.60 3.42
CA VAL A 255 -4.54 10.26 3.80
C VAL A 255 -4.15 11.01 5.08
N ALA A 256 -3.79 10.28 6.13
CA ALA A 256 -3.48 10.85 7.44
C ALA A 256 -1.96 10.96 7.70
N GLU A 257 -1.51 12.14 8.11
CA GLU A 257 -0.19 12.39 8.68
C GLU A 257 -0.20 12.06 10.18
N GLN A 258 0.88 11.47 10.71
CA GLN A 258 1.01 11.08 12.13
C GLN A 258 0.69 12.22 13.11
N LEU A 259 0.89 13.48 12.71
CA LEU A 259 0.59 14.65 13.55
C LEU A 259 -0.92 14.92 13.72
N GLY A 260 -1.82 14.23 13.02
CA GLY A 260 -3.27 14.49 13.10
C GLY A 260 -3.82 15.46 12.05
N LEU A 261 -3.20 15.51 10.86
CA LEU A 261 -3.81 16.08 9.65
C LEU A 261 -4.35 14.96 8.77
N VAL A 262 -5.56 15.10 8.23
CA VAL A 262 -6.11 14.19 7.21
C VAL A 262 -6.36 14.98 5.93
N TRP A 263 -5.70 14.60 4.84
CA TRP A 263 -5.85 15.21 3.51
C TRP A 263 -6.86 14.45 2.66
N VAL A 264 -7.60 15.16 1.81
CA VAL A 264 -8.44 14.54 0.76
C VAL A 264 -7.69 14.55 -0.56
N LEU A 265 -7.48 13.37 -1.14
CA LEU A 265 -7.12 13.16 -2.54
C LEU A 265 -8.37 12.82 -3.35
N LEU A 266 -8.44 13.34 -4.58
CA LEU A 266 -9.54 13.15 -5.51
C LEU A 266 -9.14 12.17 -6.64
N PRO A 267 -10.10 11.57 -7.37
CA PRO A 267 -9.81 10.67 -8.49
C PRO A 267 -9.06 11.31 -9.68
N ASP A 268 -8.95 12.64 -9.73
CA ASP A 268 -8.14 13.38 -10.71
C ASP A 268 -6.66 13.55 -10.25
N GLY A 269 -6.27 12.86 -9.17
CA GLY A 269 -4.96 12.97 -8.54
C GLY A 269 -4.75 14.24 -7.70
N SER A 270 -5.64 15.22 -7.77
CA SER A 270 -5.47 16.47 -7.02
C SER A 270 -5.81 16.32 -5.54
N ARG A 271 -5.10 17.09 -4.70
CA ARG A 271 -5.36 17.19 -3.26
C ARG A 271 -6.15 18.46 -2.96
N LEU A 272 -7.01 18.44 -1.95
CA LEU A 272 -7.58 19.68 -1.40
C LEU A 272 -6.54 20.48 -0.61
N GLU A 273 -6.67 21.81 -0.65
CA GLU A 273 -5.80 22.76 0.06
C GLU A 273 -6.13 22.82 1.56
N GLU A 274 -7.41 22.71 1.92
CA GLU A 274 -7.86 22.50 3.30
C GLU A 274 -7.86 21.00 3.65
N PRO A 275 -7.42 20.61 4.86
CA PRO A 275 -7.55 19.24 5.34
C PRO A 275 -9.00 18.90 5.70
N PHE A 276 -9.33 17.60 5.61
CA PHE A 276 -10.58 17.02 6.10
C PHE A 276 -10.74 17.20 7.61
N LEU A 277 -9.65 16.89 8.33
CA LEU A 277 -9.52 16.95 9.78
C LEU A 277 -8.16 17.55 10.11
N ASP A 278 -8.14 18.47 11.07
CA ASP A 278 -6.95 18.95 11.75
C ASP A 278 -7.20 18.83 13.25
N ILE A 279 -6.40 18.00 13.91
CA ILE A 279 -6.36 17.84 15.37
C ILE A 279 -4.91 17.88 15.91
N GLN A 280 -4.00 18.58 15.22
CA GLN A 280 -2.57 18.67 15.61
C GLN A 280 -2.34 19.26 17.01
N SER A 281 -3.31 20.00 17.53
CA SER A 281 -3.26 20.63 18.87
C SER A 281 -3.61 19.69 20.03
N ILE A 282 -4.16 18.50 19.76
CA ILE A 282 -4.52 17.50 20.78
C ILE A 282 -3.80 16.15 20.62
N VAL A 283 -3.29 15.85 19.42
CA VAL A 283 -2.51 14.64 19.15
C VAL A 283 -1.16 14.70 19.85
N LEU A 284 -0.83 13.67 20.60
CA LEU A 284 0.48 13.47 21.20
C LEU A 284 1.40 12.77 20.19
N ALA A 285 2.32 13.53 19.59
CA ALA A 285 3.41 13.03 18.78
C ALA A 285 4.68 13.86 19.09
N THR A 286 5.86 13.32 18.80
CA THR A 286 7.15 13.96 19.11
C THR A 286 8.13 13.82 17.93
N PRO A 287 9.19 14.63 17.83
CA PRO A 287 10.11 14.60 16.67
C PRO A 287 11.10 13.43 16.68
N TRP A 288 11.03 12.53 17.66
CA TRP A 288 11.96 11.41 17.79
C TRP A 288 11.76 10.38 16.66
N LEU A 289 12.84 9.65 16.33
CA LEU A 289 12.78 8.60 15.30
C LEU A 289 11.98 7.41 15.82
N GLY A 290 10.96 7.02 15.06
CA GLY A 290 10.07 5.90 15.39
C GLY A 290 9.30 6.07 16.70
N ASP A 291 8.89 7.30 17.04
CA ASP A 291 7.83 7.53 18.03
C ASP A 291 6.53 6.85 17.53
N GLU A 292 5.98 5.93 18.30
CA GLU A 292 4.77 5.15 17.92
C GLU A 292 3.46 5.92 18.18
N ARG A 293 3.52 7.04 18.90
CA ARG A 293 2.35 7.85 19.26
C ARG A 293 1.95 8.82 18.15
N GLY A 294 0.67 9.12 18.06
CA GLY A 294 0.16 10.15 17.14
C GLY A 294 -1.29 9.92 16.77
N PHE A 295 -1.68 10.38 15.58
CA PHE A 295 -2.81 9.84 14.86
C PHE A 295 -2.40 8.48 14.26
N LEU A 296 -3.16 7.42 14.50
CA LEU A 296 -2.74 6.04 14.18
C LEU A 296 -3.78 5.27 13.34
N GLY A 297 -5.06 5.64 13.40
CA GLY A 297 -6.11 4.94 12.66
C GLY A 297 -7.36 5.76 12.42
N MET A 298 -8.08 5.39 11.36
CA MET A 298 -9.40 5.92 11.01
C MET A 298 -10.18 4.86 10.23
N ALA A 299 -11.48 4.77 10.48
CA ALA A 299 -12.39 3.93 9.72
C ALA A 299 -13.70 4.67 9.41
N PHE A 300 -14.15 4.64 8.16
CA PHE A 300 -15.47 5.12 7.78
C PHE A 300 -16.54 4.09 8.19
N HIS A 301 -17.72 4.56 8.58
CA HIS A 301 -18.82 3.65 8.93
C HIS A 301 -19.32 2.90 7.68
N PRO A 302 -19.77 1.63 7.76
CA PRO A 302 -20.32 0.91 6.59
C PRO A 302 -21.56 1.56 5.96
N LYS A 303 -22.19 2.50 6.68
CA LYS A 303 -23.30 3.35 6.23
C LYS A 303 -22.91 4.84 6.13
N HIS A 304 -21.61 5.15 5.93
CA HIS A 304 -21.08 6.52 5.97
C HIS A 304 -21.85 7.47 5.05
N LYS A 305 -22.18 7.00 3.85
CA LYS A 305 -22.97 7.75 2.85
C LYS A 305 -24.29 8.30 3.39
N ASP A 306 -24.92 7.58 4.31
CA ASP A 306 -26.26 7.91 4.83
C ASP A 306 -26.19 8.63 6.19
N ASN A 307 -25.20 8.31 7.03
CA ASN A 307 -25.12 8.81 8.41
C ASN A 307 -23.95 9.76 8.70
N GLY A 308 -23.05 9.97 7.73
CA GLY A 308 -21.89 10.84 7.79
C GLY A 308 -20.80 10.42 8.78
N LYS A 309 -20.94 9.27 9.47
CA LYS A 309 -20.06 8.85 10.57
C LYS A 309 -18.72 8.32 10.08
N PHE A 310 -17.67 8.59 10.85
CA PHE A 310 -16.38 7.91 10.81
C PHE A 310 -15.77 7.89 12.22
N TYR A 311 -14.69 7.13 12.41
CA TYR A 311 -14.06 6.89 13.71
C TYR A 311 -12.56 7.10 13.61
N ILE A 312 -11.93 7.65 14.64
CA ILE A 312 -10.47 7.90 14.70
C ILE A 312 -9.85 7.26 15.95
N TYR A 313 -8.57 6.90 15.85
CA TYR A 313 -7.73 6.37 16.93
C TYR A 313 -6.47 7.25 17.03
N TYR A 314 -6.23 7.85 18.20
CA TYR A 314 -5.07 8.70 18.42
C TYR A 314 -4.57 8.69 19.87
N SER A 315 -3.26 8.88 20.02
CA SER A 315 -2.58 9.17 21.28
C SER A 315 -2.82 10.63 21.68
N TYR A 316 -3.07 10.88 22.96
CA TYR A 316 -3.15 12.22 23.53
C TYR A 316 -2.65 12.25 24.99
N MET A 317 -2.43 13.45 25.52
CA MET A 317 -2.06 13.67 26.92
C MET A 317 -3.27 14.20 27.69
N ASP A 318 -3.68 13.54 28.78
CA ASP A 318 -4.84 13.97 29.56
C ASP A 318 -4.53 15.12 30.54
N LYS A 319 -5.57 15.69 31.17
CA LYS A 319 -5.45 16.83 32.10
C LYS A 319 -4.64 16.53 33.37
N LYS A 320 -4.39 15.26 33.70
CA LYS A 320 -3.54 14.79 34.80
C LYS A 320 -2.10 14.49 34.35
N ARG A 321 -1.80 14.64 33.05
CA ARG A 321 -0.57 14.22 32.38
C ARG A 321 -0.38 12.69 32.36
N VAL A 322 -1.46 11.96 32.13
CA VAL A 322 -1.41 10.54 31.76
C VAL A 322 -1.48 10.45 30.23
N GLU A 323 -0.57 9.67 29.62
CA GLU A 323 -0.60 9.35 28.19
C GLU A 323 -1.72 8.34 27.93
N LYS A 324 -2.52 8.57 26.89
CA LYS A 324 -3.74 7.79 26.61
C LYS A 324 -3.99 7.62 25.13
N ILE A 325 -4.66 6.53 24.78
CA ILE A 325 -5.37 6.40 23.50
C ILE A 325 -6.80 6.89 23.68
N ARG A 326 -7.33 7.60 22.68
CA ARG A 326 -8.77 7.79 22.49
C ARG A 326 -9.23 7.18 21.16
N ILE A 327 -10.39 6.53 21.21
CA ILE A 327 -11.21 6.21 20.05
C ILE A 327 -12.46 7.08 20.07
N SER A 328 -12.68 7.89 19.03
CA SER A 328 -13.82 8.81 18.90
C SER A 328 -14.63 8.57 17.63
N GLU A 329 -15.97 8.65 17.73
CA GLU A 329 -16.85 8.85 16.58
C GLU A 329 -16.92 10.33 16.23
N LEU A 330 -16.89 10.67 14.95
CA LEU A 330 -17.13 12.02 14.40
C LEU A 330 -18.04 11.93 13.17
N LYS A 331 -18.49 13.10 12.68
CA LYS A 331 -19.30 13.22 11.46
C LYS A 331 -18.75 14.29 10.52
N VAL A 332 -18.96 14.06 9.23
CA VAL A 332 -18.75 15.10 8.20
C VAL A 332 -19.75 16.25 8.39
N LEU A 333 -19.31 17.45 8.02
CA LEU A 333 -20.11 18.67 8.09
C LEU A 333 -21.24 18.60 7.05
N ALA A 334 -22.49 18.79 7.49
CA ALA A 334 -23.66 18.65 6.61
C ALA A 334 -23.67 19.60 5.39
N SER A 335 -22.84 20.67 5.40
CA SER A 335 -22.66 21.58 4.26
C SER A 335 -21.42 21.30 3.42
N ASP A 336 -20.51 20.41 3.83
CA ASP A 336 -19.32 20.02 3.07
C ASP A 336 -18.84 18.60 3.42
N ALA A 337 -19.00 17.66 2.50
CA ALA A 337 -18.58 16.26 2.68
C ALA A 337 -17.06 16.07 2.73
N ASN A 338 -16.26 17.13 2.51
CA ASN A 338 -14.80 17.12 2.60
C ASN A 338 -14.28 17.76 3.89
N LYS A 339 -15.14 18.05 4.87
CA LYS A 339 -14.77 18.65 6.15
C LYS A 339 -15.53 18.01 7.30
N VAL A 340 -14.93 17.96 8.48
CA VAL A 340 -15.54 17.42 9.70
C VAL A 340 -16.33 18.50 10.45
N ASP A 341 -17.44 18.16 11.11
CA ASP A 341 -18.04 19.07 12.11
C ASP A 341 -17.30 18.87 13.45
N PRO A 342 -16.49 19.84 13.93
CA PRO A 342 -15.71 19.67 15.16
C PRO A 342 -16.57 19.54 16.43
N ARG A 343 -17.88 19.84 16.35
CA ARG A 343 -18.83 19.67 17.47
C ARG A 343 -19.48 18.29 17.49
N SER A 344 -19.13 17.41 16.54
CA SER A 344 -19.68 16.06 16.43
C SER A 344 -18.90 14.99 17.20
N GLU A 345 -17.76 15.32 17.83
CA GLU A 345 -16.93 14.33 18.52
C GLU A 345 -17.69 13.66 19.67
N ARG A 346 -17.83 12.34 19.55
CA ARG A 346 -18.38 11.46 20.55
C ARG A 346 -17.32 10.43 20.91
N ASN A 347 -16.53 10.76 21.93
CA ASN A 347 -15.58 9.85 22.56
C ASN A 347 -16.27 8.51 22.88
N LEU A 348 -15.70 7.41 22.37
CA LEU A 348 -16.21 6.07 22.60
C LEU A 348 -15.45 5.38 23.74
N LEU A 349 -14.12 5.41 23.69
CA LEU A 349 -13.25 4.66 24.57
C LEU A 349 -11.92 5.40 24.79
N GLU A 350 -11.47 5.44 26.04
CA GLU A 350 -10.12 5.88 26.42
C GLU A 350 -9.39 4.71 27.11
N LEU A 351 -8.10 4.56 26.80
CA LEU A 351 -7.19 3.61 27.44
C LEU A 351 -6.00 4.38 28.03
N GLU A 352 -5.54 4.00 29.22
CA GLU A 352 -4.34 4.61 29.83
C GLU A 352 -3.09 3.84 29.41
N GLU A 353 -2.12 4.53 28.82
CA GLU A 353 -0.92 3.91 28.24
C GLU A 353 0.24 3.94 29.24
N PRO A 354 0.75 2.77 29.68
CA PRO A 354 1.80 2.71 30.69
C PRO A 354 3.21 2.93 30.12
N ALA A 355 3.36 3.08 28.80
CA ALA A 355 4.57 3.53 28.12
C ALA A 355 4.24 4.30 26.83
N ALA A 356 5.28 4.84 26.19
CA ALA A 356 5.17 5.68 25.00
C ALA A 356 5.23 4.89 23.67
N ASN A 357 4.96 3.58 23.73
CA ASN A 357 5.25 2.64 22.65
C ASN A 357 4.36 1.38 22.78
N HIS A 358 4.26 0.57 21.72
CA HIS A 358 3.22 -0.45 21.48
C HIS A 358 1.79 0.11 21.54
N ASN A 359 1.53 1.17 20.78
CA ASN A 359 0.24 1.87 20.80
C ASN A 359 -0.84 1.25 19.90
N GLY A 360 -0.52 0.22 19.10
CA GLY A 360 -1.44 -0.39 18.12
C GLY A 360 -2.00 0.64 17.13
N GLY A 361 -3.31 0.60 16.88
CA GLY A 361 -4.04 1.70 16.25
C GLY A 361 -4.83 1.39 14.99
N GLN A 362 -4.92 0.14 14.55
CA GLN A 362 -5.89 -0.20 13.50
C GLN A 362 -7.33 0.01 14.01
N LEU A 363 -8.14 0.65 13.16
CA LEU A 363 -9.60 0.58 13.18
C LEU A 363 -10.07 -0.06 11.88
N LEU A 364 -11.03 -0.98 11.94
CA LEU A 364 -11.71 -1.50 10.76
C LEU A 364 -13.13 -1.96 11.10
N PHE A 365 -13.99 -2.07 10.09
CA PHE A 365 -15.29 -2.71 10.24
C PHE A 365 -15.24 -4.14 9.72
N GLY A 366 -15.71 -5.09 10.52
CA GLY A 366 -15.90 -6.47 10.06
C GLY A 366 -17.05 -6.57 9.05
N VAL A 367 -17.13 -7.71 8.35
CA VAL A 367 -18.28 -8.02 7.47
C VAL A 367 -19.59 -8.23 8.23
N ASP A 368 -19.52 -8.33 9.56
CA ASP A 368 -20.63 -8.33 10.51
C ASP A 368 -21.15 -6.91 10.84
N GLY A 369 -20.42 -5.86 10.43
CA GLY A 369 -20.78 -4.45 10.66
C GLY A 369 -20.33 -3.88 12.01
N TYR A 370 -19.58 -4.62 12.82
CA TYR A 370 -19.04 -4.12 14.09
C TYR A 370 -17.66 -3.46 13.91
N LEU A 371 -17.34 -2.50 14.79
CA LEU A 371 -16.04 -1.83 14.80
C LEU A 371 -15.04 -2.70 15.58
N TYR A 372 -13.94 -3.06 14.93
CA TYR A 372 -12.79 -3.72 15.54
C TYR A 372 -11.72 -2.67 15.87
N VAL A 373 -11.10 -2.80 17.04
CA VAL A 373 -10.06 -1.89 17.56
C VAL A 373 -8.87 -2.73 18.01
N PHE A 374 -7.68 -2.40 17.50
CA PHE A 374 -6.45 -3.16 17.76
C PHE A 374 -5.54 -2.35 18.66
N THR A 375 -5.25 -2.89 19.85
CA THR A 375 -4.48 -2.22 20.91
C THR A 375 -3.24 -3.04 21.24
N GLY A 376 -2.07 -2.38 21.23
CA GLY A 376 -0.84 -3.00 21.71
C GLY A 376 -0.82 -3.16 23.23
N ASP A 377 0.17 -3.87 23.75
CA ASP A 377 0.28 -4.26 25.17
C ASP A 377 0.56 -3.12 26.16
N GLY A 378 0.82 -1.89 25.66
CA GLY A 378 1.18 -0.72 26.47
C GLY A 378 2.69 -0.56 26.70
N GLY A 379 3.52 -1.33 26.01
CA GLY A 379 4.94 -1.04 25.81
C GLY A 379 5.93 -1.65 26.79
N LYS A 380 7.19 -1.24 26.66
CA LYS A 380 8.39 -1.81 27.31
C LYS A 380 8.70 -3.25 26.87
N ALA A 381 9.92 -3.69 27.17
CA ALA A 381 10.38 -5.01 26.82
C ALA A 381 9.62 -6.10 27.61
N GLY A 382 8.96 -7.02 26.89
CA GLY A 382 8.36 -8.21 27.47
C GLY A 382 7.15 -7.98 28.39
N ASP A 383 6.26 -7.04 28.04
CA ASP A 383 4.96 -6.79 28.71
C ASP A 383 5.00 -6.99 30.24
N PRO A 384 5.68 -6.10 30.99
CA PRO A 384 5.96 -6.30 32.41
C PRO A 384 4.73 -6.04 33.32
N PHE A 385 3.53 -5.89 32.76
CA PHE A 385 2.36 -5.38 33.47
C PHE A 385 1.59 -6.48 34.20
N GLY A 386 1.92 -6.66 35.48
CA GLY A 386 1.30 -7.65 36.35
C GLY A 386 1.81 -9.08 36.10
N LYS A 387 1.12 -10.07 36.65
CA LYS A 387 1.62 -11.46 36.74
C LYS A 387 1.92 -12.10 35.38
N PHE A 388 1.11 -11.80 34.36
CA PHE A 388 1.14 -12.45 33.05
C PHE A 388 1.25 -11.47 31.86
N GLY A 389 1.40 -10.16 32.14
CA GLY A 389 1.31 -9.10 31.15
C GLY A 389 -0.13 -8.63 30.89
N ASN A 390 -0.25 -7.45 30.27
CA ASN A 390 -1.50 -6.92 29.72
C ASN A 390 -2.09 -7.85 28.65
N ALA A 391 -1.26 -8.39 27.75
CA ALA A 391 -1.69 -9.15 26.59
C ALA A 391 -2.49 -10.42 26.96
N GLN A 392 -2.03 -11.18 27.96
CA GLN A 392 -2.76 -12.33 28.51
C GLN A 392 -3.87 -11.93 29.51
N ASN A 393 -3.83 -10.72 30.08
CA ASN A 393 -4.84 -10.26 31.02
C ASN A 393 -6.14 -9.85 30.30
N LYS A 394 -7.13 -10.75 30.27
CA LYS A 394 -8.47 -10.47 29.72
C LYS A 394 -9.26 -9.37 30.46
N SER A 395 -8.88 -9.00 31.69
CA SER A 395 -9.42 -7.81 32.38
C SER A 395 -8.83 -6.48 31.88
N SER A 396 -7.74 -6.52 31.10
CA SER A 396 -7.16 -5.35 30.42
C SER A 396 -7.78 -5.16 29.04
N LEU A 397 -7.69 -3.92 28.51
CA LEU A 397 -8.01 -3.57 27.13
C LEU A 397 -6.76 -3.37 26.25
N LEU A 398 -5.57 -3.51 26.82
CA LEU A 398 -4.27 -3.45 26.12
C LEU A 398 -3.80 -4.86 25.72
N GLY A 399 -3.16 -4.99 24.57
CA GLY A 399 -2.76 -6.26 23.97
C GLY A 399 -3.98 -7.08 23.57
N LYS A 400 -4.91 -6.46 22.83
CA LYS A 400 -6.23 -7.02 22.47
C LYS A 400 -6.64 -6.68 21.04
N VAL A 401 -7.49 -7.54 20.50
CA VAL A 401 -8.48 -7.17 19.48
C VAL A 401 -9.82 -6.99 20.18
N LEU A 402 -10.36 -5.77 20.17
CA LEU A 402 -11.67 -5.44 20.71
C LEU A 402 -12.70 -5.40 19.58
N ARG A 403 -13.97 -5.69 19.87
CA ARG A 403 -15.09 -5.63 18.91
C ARG A 403 -16.32 -5.03 19.59
N ILE A 404 -16.79 -3.88 19.08
CA ILE A 404 -17.86 -3.08 19.70
C ILE A 404 -18.95 -2.66 18.70
N ASP A 405 -20.16 -2.45 19.23
CA ASP A 405 -21.31 -1.96 18.47
C ASP A 405 -21.43 -0.43 18.60
N VAL A 406 -21.15 0.28 17.51
CA VAL A 406 -21.14 1.76 17.46
C VAL A 406 -22.50 2.38 17.12
N ASP A 407 -23.46 1.59 16.63
CA ASP A 407 -24.85 2.02 16.40
C ASP A 407 -25.73 1.70 17.64
N GLY A 408 -25.41 0.65 18.40
CA GLY A 408 -26.06 0.28 19.66
C GLY A 408 -25.65 1.11 20.89
N ARG A 409 -26.23 0.76 22.04
CA ARG A 409 -25.98 1.40 23.35
C ARG A 409 -25.93 0.34 24.46
N SER A 410 -24.96 0.44 25.36
CA SER A 410 -24.91 -0.44 26.54
C SER A 410 -25.94 -0.01 27.60
N PRO A 411 -26.60 -0.95 28.30
CA PRO A 411 -27.40 -0.64 29.50
C PRO A 411 -26.61 0.09 30.59
N GLY A 412 -25.29 -0.11 30.65
CA GLY A 412 -24.37 0.56 31.60
C GLY A 412 -23.96 1.98 31.20
N GLY A 413 -24.69 2.64 30.28
CA GLY A 413 -24.43 4.04 29.89
C GLY A 413 -23.20 4.27 29.01
N LYS A 414 -22.47 3.21 28.59
CA LYS A 414 -21.37 3.34 27.63
C LYS A 414 -21.91 3.84 26.26
N PRO A 415 -21.12 4.64 25.53
CA PRO A 415 -21.51 5.17 24.22
C PRO A 415 -21.58 4.11 23.10
N TYR A 416 -21.16 2.88 23.36
CA TYR A 416 -21.26 1.74 22.42
C TYR A 416 -22.01 0.57 23.09
N GLY A 417 -22.61 -0.28 22.27
CA GLY A 417 -23.11 -1.60 22.66
C GLY A 417 -22.01 -2.67 22.65
N ILE A 418 -22.26 -3.80 23.29
CA ILE A 418 -21.44 -5.00 23.19
C ILE A 418 -22.16 -5.99 22.26
N PRO A 419 -21.52 -6.52 21.21
CA PRO A 419 -22.08 -7.61 20.41
C PRO A 419 -22.41 -8.82 21.30
N PRO A 420 -23.64 -9.37 21.25
CA PRO A 420 -24.07 -10.45 22.15
C PRO A 420 -23.32 -11.76 21.91
N ASP A 421 -22.64 -11.88 20.77
CA ASP A 421 -21.81 -13.00 20.37
C ASP A 421 -20.31 -12.78 20.64
N ASN A 422 -19.88 -11.71 21.33
CA ASN A 422 -18.49 -11.59 21.78
C ASN A 422 -18.10 -12.76 22.71
N PRO A 423 -16.88 -13.31 22.60
CA PRO A 423 -16.52 -14.60 23.21
C PRO A 423 -16.45 -14.60 24.74
N PHE A 424 -16.30 -13.43 25.37
CA PHE A 424 -16.08 -13.30 26.82
C PHE A 424 -17.18 -12.52 27.56
N VAL A 425 -18.36 -12.34 26.96
CA VAL A 425 -19.48 -11.57 27.56
C VAL A 425 -19.95 -12.15 28.91
N SER A 426 -19.83 -13.47 29.10
CA SER A 426 -20.19 -14.18 30.32
C SER A 426 -19.03 -14.46 31.29
N ASP A 427 -17.80 -14.04 30.98
CA ASP A 427 -16.62 -14.23 31.84
C ASP A 427 -16.43 -13.01 32.76
N PRO A 428 -16.71 -13.10 34.07
CA PRO A 428 -16.57 -11.97 35.00
C PRO A 428 -15.11 -11.54 35.25
N LYS A 429 -14.12 -12.28 34.72
CA LYS A 429 -12.69 -11.92 34.74
C LYS A 429 -12.21 -11.33 33.41
N ALA A 430 -13.11 -11.10 32.47
CA ALA A 430 -12.82 -10.51 31.17
C ALA A 430 -13.53 -9.17 30.96
N ARG A 431 -13.00 -8.38 30.02
CA ARG A 431 -13.69 -7.23 29.45
C ARG A 431 -14.59 -7.70 28.30
N PRO A 432 -15.91 -7.45 28.33
CA PRO A 432 -16.83 -7.92 27.29
C PRO A 432 -16.57 -7.27 25.91
N GLU A 433 -15.77 -6.21 25.86
CA GLU A 433 -15.23 -5.62 24.63
C GLU A 433 -14.24 -6.54 23.88
N VAL A 434 -13.62 -7.53 24.55
CA VAL A 434 -12.54 -8.35 23.98
C VAL A 434 -13.09 -9.41 23.02
N TYR A 435 -12.55 -9.41 21.81
CA TYR A 435 -12.78 -10.42 20.78
C TYR A 435 -11.63 -11.42 20.68
N ALA A 436 -10.39 -10.96 20.81
CA ALA A 436 -9.20 -11.81 20.86
C ALA A 436 -8.08 -11.14 21.69
N TYR A 437 -7.09 -11.89 22.13
CA TYR A 437 -6.07 -11.44 23.09
C TYR A 437 -4.71 -12.10 22.86
N GLY A 438 -3.72 -11.76 23.68
CA GLY A 438 -2.36 -12.29 23.53
C GLY A 438 -1.61 -11.74 22.33
N VAL A 439 -1.89 -10.49 21.94
CA VAL A 439 -1.20 -9.76 20.85
C VAL A 439 -0.24 -8.72 21.46
N ARG A 440 0.82 -8.36 20.73
CA ARG A 440 1.88 -7.46 21.21
C ARG A 440 1.68 -6.01 20.75
N ASN A 441 1.75 -5.78 19.45
CA ASN A 441 1.61 -4.48 18.80
C ASN A 441 1.18 -4.64 17.34
N MET A 442 -0.05 -5.11 17.12
CA MET A 442 -0.64 -5.22 15.78
C MET A 442 -0.81 -3.83 15.14
N TRP A 443 -0.10 -3.59 14.03
CA TRP A 443 -0.02 -2.27 13.40
C TRP A 443 -1.05 -2.06 12.29
N ARG A 444 -0.86 -2.68 11.11
CA ARG A 444 -1.90 -2.74 10.06
C ARG A 444 -2.56 -4.10 10.03
N CYS A 445 -3.89 -4.07 10.06
CA CYS A 445 -4.74 -5.21 9.79
C CYS A 445 -5.77 -4.87 8.72
N ALA A 446 -6.12 -5.86 7.90
CA ALA A 446 -7.04 -5.71 6.78
C ALA A 446 -8.10 -6.82 6.79
N VAL A 447 -9.30 -6.50 6.31
CA VAL A 447 -10.35 -7.48 6.04
C VAL A 447 -10.22 -7.92 4.58
N ASP A 448 -10.04 -9.22 4.34
CA ASP A 448 -10.17 -9.78 3.00
C ASP A 448 -11.61 -9.52 2.50
N ARG A 449 -11.77 -8.68 1.46
CA ARG A 449 -13.07 -8.40 0.81
C ARG A 449 -13.69 -9.67 0.22
N GLY A 450 -12.87 -10.71 0.03
CA GLY A 450 -13.14 -11.94 -0.67
C GLY A 450 -12.92 -11.79 -2.17
N ASP A 451 -12.62 -12.90 -2.83
CA ASP A 451 -12.51 -12.97 -4.28
C ASP A 451 -13.74 -12.35 -4.97
N PRO A 452 -13.59 -11.46 -5.97
CA PRO A 452 -14.71 -10.74 -6.57
C PRO A 452 -15.82 -11.61 -7.15
N VAL A 453 -15.53 -12.86 -7.56
CA VAL A 453 -16.52 -13.78 -8.15
C VAL A 453 -17.07 -14.74 -7.10
N THR A 454 -16.20 -15.58 -6.55
CA THR A 454 -16.54 -16.70 -5.64
C THR A 454 -16.80 -16.27 -4.20
N LYS A 455 -16.40 -15.06 -3.81
CA LYS A 455 -16.38 -14.53 -2.44
C LYS A 455 -15.49 -15.31 -1.46
N LYS A 456 -14.64 -16.23 -1.94
CA LYS A 456 -13.72 -17.00 -1.10
C LYS A 456 -12.79 -16.06 -0.32
N GLY A 457 -12.58 -16.39 0.96
CA GLY A 457 -11.76 -15.60 1.89
C GLY A 457 -12.44 -14.41 2.55
N ARG A 458 -13.66 -14.03 2.11
CA ARG A 458 -14.38 -12.85 2.61
C ARG A 458 -14.53 -12.84 4.14
N GLY A 459 -14.12 -11.74 4.77
CA GLY A 459 -14.30 -11.50 6.20
C GLY A 459 -13.17 -12.01 7.08
N ARG A 460 -12.16 -12.70 6.52
CA ARG A 460 -10.91 -12.98 7.26
C ARG A 460 -10.20 -11.67 7.59
N ILE A 461 -9.72 -11.54 8.82
CA ILE A 461 -8.91 -10.42 9.27
C ILE A 461 -7.46 -10.89 9.30
N PHE A 462 -6.61 -10.26 8.50
CA PHE A 462 -5.16 -10.46 8.52
C PHE A 462 -4.51 -9.33 9.31
N CYS A 463 -3.51 -9.62 10.14
CA CYS A 463 -2.71 -8.63 10.87
C CYS A 463 -1.21 -8.88 10.67
N GLY A 464 -0.40 -7.81 10.79
CA GLY A 464 1.00 -7.94 11.17
C GLY A 464 1.18 -7.55 12.64
N ASP A 465 1.74 -8.45 13.45
CA ASP A 465 2.11 -8.19 14.85
C ASP A 465 3.63 -8.03 14.99
N VAL A 466 4.06 -6.87 15.51
CA VAL A 466 5.48 -6.55 15.68
C VAL A 466 6.00 -7.27 16.91
N GLY A 467 6.86 -8.29 16.71
CA GLY A 467 7.45 -9.09 17.77
C GLY A 467 8.49 -8.34 18.61
N GLN A 468 9.06 -8.99 19.62
CA GLN A 468 9.98 -8.36 20.58
C GLN A 468 11.46 -8.35 20.19
N ASN A 469 12.04 -9.49 19.82
CA ASN A 469 13.49 -9.66 19.62
C ASN A 469 13.88 -10.84 18.70
N ARG A 470 12.98 -11.79 18.42
CA ARG A 470 13.25 -13.00 17.63
C ARG A 470 12.55 -13.00 16.28
N PHE A 471 11.24 -12.75 16.28
CA PHE A 471 10.38 -12.86 15.10
C PHE A 471 9.57 -11.58 14.86
N GLU A 472 8.96 -11.53 13.68
CA GLU A 472 7.84 -10.69 13.28
C GLU A 472 6.74 -11.62 12.73
N GLU A 473 5.46 -11.29 12.92
CA GLU A 473 4.37 -12.26 12.82
C GLU A 473 3.23 -11.77 11.91
N ILE A 474 2.61 -12.69 11.16
CA ILE A 474 1.38 -12.47 10.40
C ILE A 474 0.29 -13.42 10.91
N ASP A 475 -0.84 -12.86 11.31
CA ASP A 475 -1.93 -13.58 11.98
C ASP A 475 -3.26 -13.54 11.23
N LEU A 476 -4.05 -14.60 11.41
CA LEU A 476 -5.47 -14.64 11.04
C LEU A 476 -6.34 -14.51 12.30
N ILE A 477 -7.03 -13.39 12.44
CA ILE A 477 -7.75 -13.07 13.69
C ILE A 477 -9.10 -13.77 13.76
N VAL A 478 -9.21 -14.73 14.67
CA VAL A 478 -10.44 -15.48 14.96
C VAL A 478 -11.03 -15.13 16.34
N LYS A 479 -12.33 -15.38 16.47
CA LYS A 479 -13.12 -15.15 17.69
C LYS A 479 -12.61 -15.99 18.87
N GLY A 480 -12.23 -15.32 19.94
CA GLY A 480 -11.74 -15.93 21.18
C GLY A 480 -10.25 -16.26 21.18
N GLY A 481 -9.55 -16.07 20.06
CA GLY A 481 -8.16 -16.49 19.86
C GLY A 481 -7.17 -15.84 20.83
N ASN A 482 -6.12 -16.60 21.14
CA ASN A 482 -4.99 -16.19 21.95
C ASN A 482 -3.71 -16.29 21.10
N TYR A 483 -3.06 -15.17 20.75
CA TYR A 483 -1.84 -15.19 19.92
C TYR A 483 -0.56 -15.34 20.77
N GLY A 484 -0.71 -15.79 22.03
CA GLY A 484 0.37 -16.30 22.85
C GLY A 484 1.31 -15.26 23.47
N TRP A 485 1.35 -14.00 23.02
CA TRP A 485 2.19 -12.97 23.63
C TRP A 485 1.73 -12.69 25.08
N ARG A 486 2.60 -12.59 26.10
CA ARG A 486 4.09 -12.64 26.06
C ARG A 486 4.74 -14.01 26.32
N ALA A 487 3.98 -15.09 26.29
CA ALA A 487 4.53 -16.43 26.50
C ALA A 487 5.31 -16.92 25.27
N LYS A 488 4.80 -16.63 24.08
CA LYS A 488 5.40 -16.95 22.77
C LYS A 488 5.75 -15.68 21.99
N GLU A 489 6.63 -15.86 21.02
CA GLU A 489 6.99 -14.91 19.96
C GLU A 489 7.30 -15.76 18.72
N GLY A 490 6.46 -15.67 17.70
CA GLY A 490 6.45 -16.56 16.54
C GLY A 490 6.22 -18.01 16.96
N PHE A 491 7.03 -18.91 16.40
CA PHE A 491 6.97 -20.34 16.69
C PHE A 491 7.75 -20.75 17.96
N GLU A 492 8.23 -19.80 18.77
CA GLU A 492 9.08 -20.05 19.95
C GLU A 492 8.51 -19.49 21.26
N CYS A 493 8.88 -20.10 22.40
CA CYS A 493 8.63 -19.53 23.72
C CYS A 493 9.50 -18.30 23.98
N TYR A 494 8.89 -17.14 24.24
CA TYR A 494 9.53 -15.92 24.74
C TYR A 494 9.78 -16.02 26.25
N ASP A 495 8.72 -15.89 27.06
CA ASP A 495 8.73 -16.14 28.50
C ASP A 495 8.60 -17.65 28.73
N THR A 496 9.73 -18.36 28.82
CA THR A 496 9.76 -19.82 28.98
C THR A 496 9.04 -20.30 30.23
N LYS A 497 8.98 -19.49 31.30
CA LYS A 497 8.24 -19.82 32.51
C LYS A 497 6.74 -19.77 32.26
N LEU A 498 6.24 -18.79 31.51
CA LEU A 498 4.84 -18.73 31.14
C LEU A 498 4.49 -19.84 30.12
N CYS A 499 5.29 -19.95 29.06
CA CYS A 499 5.09 -20.89 27.95
C CYS A 499 5.02 -22.37 28.38
N HIS A 500 5.80 -22.78 29.40
CA HIS A 500 5.77 -24.16 29.91
C HIS A 500 4.76 -24.39 31.04
N ASN A 501 4.33 -23.37 31.78
CA ASN A 501 3.39 -23.51 32.91
C ASN A 501 1.94 -23.16 32.56
N SER A 502 1.62 -22.90 31.29
CA SER A 502 0.26 -22.62 30.86
C SER A 502 -0.09 -23.33 29.55
N SER A 503 -1.19 -24.08 29.55
CA SER A 503 -1.89 -24.45 28.34
C SER A 503 -2.67 -23.21 27.91
N LEU A 504 -2.12 -22.48 26.93
CA LEU A 504 -2.63 -21.17 26.51
C LEU A 504 -3.74 -21.26 25.47
N ASP A 505 -3.95 -22.45 24.88
CA ASP A 505 -4.75 -22.68 23.68
C ASP A 505 -4.39 -21.67 22.58
N ASP A 506 -3.08 -21.48 22.37
CA ASP A 506 -2.56 -20.41 21.55
C ASP A 506 -2.56 -20.75 20.05
N ILE A 507 -2.88 -19.74 19.26
CA ILE A 507 -2.93 -19.77 17.81
C ILE A 507 -1.59 -19.24 17.31
N LEU A 508 -0.84 -20.11 16.64
CA LEU A 508 0.42 -19.75 16.01
C LEU A 508 0.16 -18.90 14.74
N PRO A 509 1.04 -17.94 14.41
CA PRO A 509 0.90 -17.11 13.23
C PRO A 509 0.93 -17.94 11.94
N ILE A 510 0.22 -17.49 10.90
CA ILE A 510 0.22 -18.14 9.58
C ILE A 510 1.58 -18.02 8.87
N PHE A 511 2.37 -17.01 9.24
CA PHE A 511 3.75 -16.85 8.83
C PHE A 511 4.52 -16.03 9.87
N ALA A 512 5.76 -16.41 10.18
CA ALA A 512 6.65 -15.60 11.00
C ALA A 512 8.08 -15.62 10.43
N TYR A 513 8.80 -14.52 10.57
CA TYR A 513 10.15 -14.36 10.04
C TYR A 513 11.12 -13.75 11.07
N GLY A 514 12.36 -14.24 11.09
CA GLY A 514 13.36 -13.83 12.07
C GLY A 514 14.09 -12.52 11.72
N ARG A 515 14.74 -11.89 12.71
CA ARG A 515 15.41 -10.57 12.64
C ARG A 515 16.48 -10.35 11.56
N ARG A 516 16.80 -11.37 10.75
CA ARG A 516 17.69 -11.26 9.56
C ARG A 516 16.95 -10.88 8.29
N VAL A 517 15.63 -11.09 8.24
CA VAL A 517 14.78 -10.75 7.08
C VAL A 517 14.29 -9.31 7.22
N GLY A 518 13.71 -8.98 8.37
CA GLY A 518 13.22 -7.65 8.74
C GLY A 518 13.25 -7.45 10.26
N LYS A 519 12.75 -6.33 10.78
CA LYS A 519 12.77 -6.01 12.22
C LYS A 519 11.52 -5.30 12.76
N SER A 520 10.50 -5.11 11.94
CA SER A 520 9.21 -4.52 12.32
C SER A 520 8.21 -4.74 11.19
N VAL A 521 7.33 -5.73 11.34
CA VAL A 521 6.31 -6.00 10.31
C VAL A 521 5.29 -4.86 10.25
N THR A 522 5.10 -4.30 9.07
CA THR A 522 4.09 -3.26 8.86
C THR A 522 2.67 -3.84 8.87
N GLY A 523 2.52 -5.12 8.51
CA GLY A 523 1.25 -5.70 8.08
C GLY A 523 1.00 -5.43 6.59
N GLY A 524 -0.23 -5.67 6.13
CA GLY A 524 -0.55 -5.72 4.71
C GLY A 524 -2.04 -5.95 4.42
N PHE A 525 -2.36 -6.18 3.14
CA PHE A 525 -3.73 -6.38 2.63
C PHE A 525 -3.76 -7.57 1.66
N VAL A 526 -4.90 -8.25 1.56
CA VAL A 526 -5.16 -9.19 0.45
C VAL A 526 -5.52 -8.36 -0.78
N TYR A 527 -4.74 -8.43 -1.86
CA TYR A 527 -5.09 -7.72 -3.09
C TYR A 527 -6.39 -8.29 -3.68
N ARG A 528 -7.38 -7.41 -3.85
CA ARG A 528 -8.72 -7.70 -4.42
C ARG A 528 -9.13 -6.69 -5.48
N GLY A 529 -8.15 -5.96 -6.04
CA GLY A 529 -8.35 -5.00 -7.10
C GLY A 529 -8.69 -5.65 -8.44
N CYS A 530 -8.96 -4.79 -9.41
CA CYS A 530 -9.35 -5.15 -10.76
C CYS A 530 -8.16 -5.05 -11.74
N GLU A 531 -7.28 -4.06 -11.59
CA GLU A 531 -6.29 -3.68 -12.61
C GLU A 531 -5.18 -4.70 -12.82
N SER A 532 -4.74 -5.43 -11.78
CA SER A 532 -3.61 -6.38 -11.80
C SER A 532 -4.06 -7.82 -11.47
N PRO A 533 -4.62 -8.59 -12.44
CA PRO A 533 -5.31 -9.84 -12.17
C PRO A 533 -4.46 -10.94 -11.48
N ASN A 534 -3.15 -10.97 -11.75
CA ASN A 534 -2.26 -11.99 -11.18
C ASN A 534 -2.05 -11.85 -9.67
N LEU A 535 -2.42 -10.71 -9.07
CA LEU A 535 -2.25 -10.44 -7.65
C LEU A 535 -3.46 -10.85 -6.80
N ASN A 536 -4.60 -11.19 -7.42
CA ASN A 536 -5.85 -11.51 -6.70
C ASN A 536 -5.67 -12.65 -5.69
N GLY A 537 -5.87 -12.33 -4.41
CA GLY A 537 -5.75 -13.29 -3.30
C GLY A 537 -4.37 -13.41 -2.67
N LEU A 538 -3.34 -12.72 -3.20
CA LEU A 538 -2.07 -12.59 -2.50
C LEU A 538 -2.24 -11.63 -1.30
N TYR A 539 -1.82 -12.06 -0.11
CA TYR A 539 -1.65 -11.16 1.02
C TYR A 539 -0.30 -10.45 0.88
N ILE A 540 -0.32 -9.20 0.42
CA ILE A 540 0.86 -8.38 0.19
C ILE A 540 1.11 -7.50 1.41
N PHE A 541 2.31 -7.59 1.96
CA PHE A 541 2.74 -6.96 3.21
C PHE A 541 4.18 -6.48 3.13
N GLY A 542 4.63 -5.76 4.16
CA GLY A 542 5.99 -5.23 4.21
C GLY A 542 6.59 -5.18 5.61
N ASP A 543 7.86 -4.81 5.65
CA ASP A 543 8.64 -4.60 6.87
C ASP A 543 9.22 -3.18 6.91
N PHE A 544 8.87 -2.43 7.95
CA PHE A 544 9.20 -1.02 8.13
C PHE A 544 10.72 -0.76 8.21
N MET A 545 11.50 -1.67 8.81
CA MET A 545 12.92 -1.44 9.09
C MET A 545 13.87 -1.87 7.96
N SER A 546 13.53 -2.94 7.25
CA SER A 546 14.28 -3.41 6.08
C SER A 546 13.80 -2.77 4.77
N GLY A 547 12.54 -2.34 4.71
CA GLY A 547 11.89 -1.88 3.49
C GLY A 547 11.50 -3.00 2.53
N ARG A 548 11.47 -4.27 2.97
CA ARG A 548 11.06 -5.39 2.12
C ARG A 548 9.56 -5.37 1.85
N LEU A 549 9.18 -5.69 0.62
CA LEU A 549 7.84 -6.10 0.23
C LEU A 549 7.81 -7.63 0.06
N MET A 550 6.73 -8.27 0.49
CA MET A 550 6.56 -9.73 0.49
C MET A 550 5.09 -10.09 0.21
N ALA A 551 4.85 -11.30 -0.29
CA ALA A 551 3.51 -11.86 -0.47
C ALA A 551 3.39 -13.20 0.26
N LEU A 552 2.20 -13.49 0.80
CA LEU A 552 1.78 -14.84 1.18
C LEU A 552 0.67 -15.31 0.25
N GLN A 553 0.76 -16.55 -0.21
CA GLN A 553 -0.27 -17.25 -0.98
C GLN A 553 -0.73 -18.51 -0.23
N GLU A 554 -2.04 -18.72 -0.16
CA GLU A 554 -2.68 -19.88 0.47
C GLU A 554 -2.69 -21.08 -0.48
N ASP A 555 -2.08 -22.20 -0.10
CA ASP A 555 -2.30 -23.48 -0.78
C ASP A 555 -3.60 -24.09 -0.27
N GLU A 556 -4.66 -23.89 -1.05
CA GLU A 556 -6.03 -24.34 -0.76
C GLU A 556 -6.20 -25.87 -0.59
N LYS A 557 -5.16 -26.67 -0.85
CA LYS A 557 -5.15 -28.12 -0.67
C LYS A 557 -4.48 -28.57 0.64
N THR A 558 -3.71 -27.70 1.29
CA THR A 558 -2.95 -28.04 2.50
C THR A 558 -3.11 -27.03 3.64
N ASP A 559 -3.87 -25.96 3.43
CA ASP A 559 -4.08 -24.83 4.36
C ASP A 559 -2.77 -24.16 4.83
N LYS A 560 -1.74 -24.23 3.98
CA LYS A 560 -0.39 -23.67 4.24
C LYS A 560 -0.16 -22.40 3.44
N TRP A 561 0.63 -21.50 4.03
CA TRP A 561 0.98 -20.23 3.40
C TRP A 561 2.39 -20.31 2.79
N LYS A 562 2.48 -20.19 1.46
CA LYS A 562 3.73 -20.05 0.72
C LYS A 562 4.12 -18.58 0.69
N LYS A 563 5.34 -18.26 1.13
CA LYS A 563 5.91 -16.91 1.04
C LYS A 563 6.64 -16.71 -0.30
N GLN A 564 6.42 -15.55 -0.92
CA GLN A 564 7.20 -15.00 -2.03
C GLN A 564 7.79 -13.64 -1.58
N ASP A 565 8.97 -13.28 -2.10
CA ASP A 565 9.47 -11.91 -2.01
C ASP A 565 8.91 -11.07 -3.17
N ILE A 566 8.78 -9.76 -2.98
CA ILE A 566 8.43 -8.82 -4.05
C ILE A 566 9.65 -7.97 -4.36
N CYS A 567 10.04 -7.96 -5.63
CA CYS A 567 11.06 -7.08 -6.19
C CYS A 567 10.36 -5.91 -6.88
N ILE A 568 10.88 -4.69 -6.73
CA ILE A 568 10.39 -3.52 -7.47
C ILE A 568 11.42 -3.15 -8.53
N GLY A 569 10.95 -2.89 -9.75
CA GLY A 569 11.67 -2.03 -10.67
C GLY A 569 12.95 -2.58 -11.28
N SER A 570 12.88 -3.69 -12.03
CA SER A 570 13.84 -3.84 -13.12
C SER A 570 13.59 -2.72 -14.14
N MET A 571 14.64 -2.06 -14.64
CA MET A 571 14.48 -0.89 -15.53
C MET A 571 13.84 -1.28 -16.87
N THR A 572 13.92 -2.56 -17.26
CA THR A 572 13.24 -3.11 -18.43
C THR A 572 11.76 -3.36 -18.16
N ALA A 573 11.38 -4.08 -17.08
CA ALA A 573 9.96 -4.42 -16.85
C ALA A 573 9.09 -3.24 -16.41
N CYS A 574 9.68 -2.10 -16.01
CA CYS A 574 8.94 -0.92 -15.57
C CYS A 574 9.10 0.31 -16.49
N ALA A 575 9.53 0.16 -17.75
CA ALA A 575 9.71 1.27 -18.69
C ALA A 575 8.39 1.86 -19.27
N PHE A 576 7.28 1.79 -18.52
CA PHE A 576 6.02 2.44 -18.90
C PHE A 576 5.96 3.91 -18.40
N PRO A 577 5.20 4.80 -19.06
CA PRO A 577 5.03 6.19 -18.63
C PRO A 577 4.49 6.33 -17.19
N GLY A 578 5.10 7.22 -16.41
CA GLY A 578 4.71 7.48 -15.02
C GLY A 578 5.15 6.41 -14.01
N MET A 579 5.73 5.28 -14.44
CA MET A 579 6.24 4.26 -13.54
C MET A 579 7.59 4.65 -12.93
N ILE A 580 7.82 4.22 -11.68
CA ILE A 580 9.07 4.39 -10.95
C ILE A 580 9.58 3.02 -10.46
N SER A 581 10.91 2.89 -10.36
CA SER A 581 11.61 1.66 -9.97
C SER A 581 12.15 1.69 -8.53
N SER A 582 11.85 2.73 -7.74
CA SER A 582 12.32 2.87 -6.37
C SER A 582 11.32 3.61 -5.48
N TYR A 583 11.43 3.39 -4.17
CA TYR A 583 10.58 3.97 -3.13
C TYR A 583 11.44 4.25 -1.88
N SER A 584 10.91 5.04 -0.95
CA SER A 584 11.63 5.33 0.29
C SER A 584 11.67 4.12 1.22
N LYS A 585 12.80 3.87 1.90
CA LYS A 585 13.08 2.64 2.66
C LYS A 585 12.01 2.28 3.70
N PHE A 586 11.53 3.23 4.49
CA PHE A 586 10.74 2.91 5.69
C PHE A 586 9.25 2.79 5.36
N ILE A 587 8.75 1.56 5.17
CA ILE A 587 7.33 1.28 4.85
C ILE A 587 6.46 1.48 6.10
N ILE A 588 5.70 2.58 6.13
CA ILE A 588 4.88 3.00 7.27
C ILE A 588 3.53 2.28 7.29
N SER A 589 2.88 2.08 6.14
CA SER A 589 1.52 1.53 6.09
C SER A 589 1.17 0.99 4.70
N PHE A 590 0.16 0.13 4.64
CA PHE A 590 -0.58 -0.23 3.43
C PHE A 590 -1.98 0.39 3.45
N ALA A 591 -2.66 0.43 2.30
CA ALA A 591 -4.06 0.79 2.15
C ALA A 591 -4.63 0.29 0.82
N GLU A 592 -5.94 0.11 0.73
CA GLU A 592 -6.66 -0.08 -0.54
C GLU A 592 -7.47 1.17 -0.91
N ASP A 593 -7.76 1.34 -2.21
CA ASP A 593 -8.77 2.31 -2.67
C ASP A 593 -10.19 1.70 -2.73
N GLU A 594 -11.18 2.49 -3.14
CA GLU A 594 -12.56 2.02 -3.23
C GLU A 594 -12.78 0.90 -4.27
N ALA A 595 -11.93 0.82 -5.30
CA ALA A 595 -11.92 -0.27 -6.28
C ALA A 595 -11.23 -1.54 -5.78
N GLY A 596 -10.36 -1.44 -4.76
CA GLY A 596 -9.56 -2.53 -4.20
C GLY A 596 -8.11 -2.55 -4.69
N GLU A 597 -7.67 -1.51 -5.40
CA GLU A 597 -6.27 -1.37 -5.81
C GLU A 597 -5.38 -1.09 -4.61
N LEU A 598 -4.17 -1.66 -4.60
CA LEU A 598 -3.30 -1.67 -3.42
C LEU A 598 -2.25 -0.55 -3.46
N TYR A 599 -2.10 0.10 -2.32
CA TYR A 599 -1.17 1.19 -2.08
C TYR A 599 -0.32 0.91 -0.84
N PHE A 600 0.87 1.50 -0.80
CA PHE A 600 1.64 1.62 0.43
C PHE A 600 2.23 3.02 0.60
N MET A 601 2.52 3.35 1.85
CA MET A 601 3.08 4.61 2.31
C MET A 601 4.48 4.34 2.86
N SER A 602 5.47 5.10 2.41
CA SER A 602 6.81 5.00 2.96
C SER A 602 7.51 6.35 3.07
N THR A 603 8.52 6.44 3.94
CA THR A 603 9.29 7.66 4.19
C THR A 603 10.79 7.39 4.10
N SER A 604 11.57 8.42 3.76
CA SER A 604 13.04 8.38 3.85
C SER A 604 13.56 8.71 5.24
N TYR A 605 12.70 9.25 6.12
CA TYR A 605 13.04 9.64 7.49
C TYR A 605 11.84 9.43 8.43
N PRO A 606 11.88 8.44 9.35
CA PRO A 606 10.73 8.04 10.17
C PRO A 606 10.58 8.92 11.42
N SER A 607 10.17 10.17 11.21
CA SER A 607 9.80 11.12 12.27
C SER A 607 8.51 11.83 11.87
N ALA A 608 7.59 11.98 12.82
CA ALA A 608 6.28 12.60 12.61
C ALA A 608 6.34 14.02 12.01
N TYR A 609 7.48 14.71 12.12
CA TYR A 609 7.65 16.09 11.69
C TYR A 609 8.31 16.24 10.31
N ALA A 610 8.85 15.18 9.73
CA ALA A 610 9.59 15.23 8.46
C ALA A 610 8.64 15.05 7.25
N PRO A 611 8.57 16.03 6.30
CA PRO A 611 7.73 15.95 5.09
C PRO A 611 8.39 15.07 4.01
N HIS A 612 8.75 13.84 4.39
CA HIS A 612 9.60 12.90 3.65
C HIS A 612 8.83 11.65 3.18
N GLY A 613 7.52 11.60 3.44
CA GLY A 613 6.65 10.50 3.06
C GLY A 613 6.04 10.66 1.67
N SER A 614 5.90 9.52 0.99
CA SER A 614 5.17 9.37 -0.27
C SER A 614 4.20 8.19 -0.20
N LEU A 615 3.20 8.22 -1.08
CA LEU A 615 2.18 7.20 -1.31
C LEU A 615 2.40 6.60 -2.70
N TYR A 616 2.48 5.28 -2.78
CA TYR A 616 2.76 4.54 -4.00
C TYR A 616 1.62 3.54 -4.30
N LYS A 617 1.19 3.44 -5.56
CA LYS A 617 0.31 2.36 -6.05
C LYS A 617 1.17 1.20 -6.55
N LEU A 618 0.78 -0.04 -6.24
CA LEU A 618 1.39 -1.26 -6.78
C LEU A 618 0.71 -1.67 -8.10
N ILE A 619 1.51 -2.03 -9.11
CA ILE A 619 1.07 -2.35 -10.47
C ILE A 619 1.81 -3.61 -10.97
N ASP A 620 1.09 -4.56 -11.57
CA ASP A 620 1.68 -5.71 -12.29
C ASP A 620 2.10 -5.29 -13.72
N PRO A 621 3.41 -5.29 -14.05
CA PRO A 621 3.89 -4.99 -15.41
C PRO A 621 3.60 -6.07 -16.44
N ALA A 622 3.33 -7.31 -16.02
CA ALA A 622 3.20 -8.45 -16.93
C ALA A 622 1.80 -8.55 -17.54
N ARG A 623 0.79 -8.09 -16.80
CA ARG A 623 -0.62 -8.23 -17.17
C ARG A 623 -1.51 -7.22 -16.46
N ARG A 624 -2.28 -6.48 -17.25
CA ARG A 624 -3.44 -5.73 -16.74
C ARG A 624 -4.76 -6.45 -17.00
N ALA A 625 -5.84 -5.93 -16.43
CA ALA A 625 -7.19 -6.17 -16.92
C ALA A 625 -7.44 -5.49 -18.29
N PRO A 626 -8.35 -6.04 -19.12
CA PRO A 626 -8.77 -5.42 -20.37
C PRO A 626 -9.18 -3.94 -20.22
N PRO A 627 -8.92 -3.11 -21.24
CA PRO A 627 -9.48 -1.77 -21.34
C PRO A 627 -10.97 -1.73 -21.03
N GLY A 628 -11.43 -0.68 -20.36
CA GLY A 628 -12.82 -0.55 -19.95
C GLY A 628 -13.22 -1.34 -18.72
N LYS A 629 -12.73 -2.58 -18.53
CA LYS A 629 -13.19 -3.51 -17.47
C LYS A 629 -13.17 -2.92 -16.05
N CYS A 630 -12.15 -2.14 -15.72
CA CYS A 630 -11.96 -1.53 -14.40
C CYS A 630 -12.40 -0.06 -14.33
N LYS A 631 -13.04 0.50 -15.38
CA LYS A 631 -13.50 1.89 -15.39
C LYS A 631 -14.70 2.06 -14.45
N TYR A 632 -14.47 2.59 -13.27
CA TYR A 632 -15.52 3.13 -12.40
C TYR A 632 -15.89 4.56 -12.80
N ARG A 633 -17.11 5.00 -12.44
CA ARG A 633 -17.59 6.38 -12.64
C ARG A 633 -17.82 7.03 -11.27
N PRO A 634 -16.88 7.84 -10.75
CA PRO A 634 -17.02 8.48 -9.45
C PRO A 634 -18.27 9.34 -9.36
N VAL A 635 -18.95 9.31 -8.21
CA VAL A 635 -19.99 10.25 -7.84
C VAL A 635 -19.33 11.63 -7.67
N PRO A 636 -19.72 12.67 -8.45
CA PRO A 636 -19.06 13.97 -8.38
C PRO A 636 -19.19 14.63 -7.00
N VAL A 637 -18.05 15.00 -6.41
CA VAL A 637 -17.99 15.69 -5.12
C VAL A 637 -17.84 17.19 -5.33
N LYS A 638 -18.70 17.96 -4.65
CA LYS A 638 -18.57 19.41 -4.59
C LYS A 638 -17.36 19.77 -3.73
N THR A 639 -16.40 20.48 -4.29
CA THR A 639 -15.16 20.91 -3.61
C THR A 639 -15.19 22.42 -3.42
N LYS A 640 -15.28 22.91 -2.18
CA LYS A 640 -15.18 24.35 -1.88
C LYS A 640 -13.73 24.81 -1.72
N SER A 641 -12.90 23.94 -1.13
CA SER A 641 -11.46 24.15 -1.08
C SER A 641 -10.85 24.08 -2.48
N LYS A 642 -9.80 24.88 -2.70
CA LYS A 642 -8.98 24.85 -3.91
C LYS A 642 -8.34 23.47 -4.09
N ARG A 643 -8.24 23.04 -5.35
CA ARG A 643 -7.50 21.83 -5.75
C ARG A 643 -6.04 22.19 -6.01
N ILE A 644 -5.15 21.34 -5.54
CA ILE A 644 -3.72 21.37 -5.81
C ILE A 644 -3.43 20.13 -6.66
N PRO A 645 -3.12 20.27 -7.97
CA PRO A 645 -2.73 19.14 -8.80
C PRO A 645 -1.53 18.40 -8.20
N PHE A 646 -1.52 17.07 -8.30
CA PHE A 646 -0.34 16.29 -7.92
C PHE A 646 0.80 16.55 -8.92
N ALA A 647 2.02 16.63 -8.39
CA ALA A 647 3.25 16.67 -9.16
C ALA A 647 4.22 15.63 -8.57
N PRO A 648 4.65 14.62 -9.35
CA PRO A 648 5.60 13.62 -8.87
C PRO A 648 6.96 14.24 -8.55
N ARG A 649 7.68 13.62 -7.61
CA ARG A 649 9.07 13.98 -7.24
C ARG A 649 10.06 12.86 -7.50
N ALA A 650 9.60 11.61 -7.53
CA ALA A 650 10.39 10.49 -8.00
C ALA A 650 10.55 10.59 -9.53
N LYS A 651 11.77 10.36 -10.04
CA LYS A 651 12.01 10.23 -11.48
C LYS A 651 11.35 8.97 -12.02
N THR A 652 10.78 9.04 -13.22
CA THR A 652 10.26 7.84 -13.89
C THR A 652 11.37 6.96 -14.44
N VAL A 653 11.05 5.70 -14.74
CA VAL A 653 11.99 4.76 -15.38
C VAL A 653 12.42 5.26 -16.76
N LEU A 654 11.49 5.80 -17.55
CA LEU A 654 11.79 6.41 -18.85
C LEU A 654 12.73 7.63 -18.73
N GLU A 655 12.55 8.48 -17.72
CA GLU A 655 13.52 9.56 -17.44
C GLU A 655 14.91 9.00 -17.13
N LEU A 656 15.00 7.99 -16.27
CA LEU A 656 16.28 7.36 -15.88
C LEU A 656 16.99 6.65 -17.03
N LEU A 657 16.24 6.06 -17.98
CA LEU A 657 16.79 5.48 -19.21
C LEU A 657 17.26 6.55 -20.21
N ASN A 658 16.58 7.71 -20.25
CA ASN A 658 16.90 8.81 -21.15
C ASN A 658 17.97 9.79 -20.59
N GLU A 659 18.41 9.65 -19.34
CA GLU A 659 19.53 10.46 -18.83
C GLU A 659 20.85 10.04 -19.52
N PRO A 660 21.51 10.95 -20.26
CA PRO A 660 22.73 10.60 -20.98
C PRO A 660 23.80 10.15 -19.98
N SER A 661 24.38 8.97 -20.20
CA SER A 661 25.23 8.31 -19.21
C SER A 661 26.49 9.14 -18.91
N THR A 662 26.42 10.00 -17.89
CA THR A 662 27.55 10.84 -17.48
C THR A 662 28.59 10.01 -16.74
N THR A 663 29.32 9.18 -17.48
CA THR A 663 30.58 8.54 -17.11
C THR A 663 31.72 9.58 -17.01
N LYS A 664 31.42 10.73 -16.40
CA LYS A 664 32.39 11.60 -15.74
C LYS A 664 32.96 10.83 -14.56
N THR A 665 33.92 9.96 -14.85
CA THR A 665 34.90 9.48 -13.90
C THR A 665 35.34 10.66 -13.03
N PRO A 666 35.35 10.53 -11.70
CA PRO A 666 35.73 11.64 -10.83
C PRO A 666 37.18 12.01 -11.13
N LYS A 667 37.40 13.11 -11.85
CA LYS A 667 38.73 13.62 -12.16
C LYS A 667 39.44 13.86 -10.84
N LYS A 668 40.41 12.99 -10.52
CA LYS A 668 41.39 13.24 -9.46
C LYS A 668 42.14 14.52 -9.83
N SER A 669 41.78 15.64 -9.24
CA SER A 669 42.51 16.90 -9.40
C SER A 669 43.84 16.79 -8.64
N SER A 670 44.83 16.16 -9.26
CA SER A 670 46.19 16.05 -8.75
C SER A 670 46.91 17.39 -8.91
N THR A 671 46.63 18.32 -8.01
CA THR A 671 47.29 19.64 -7.95
C THR A 671 47.84 19.90 -6.55
N LEU A 672 48.83 19.09 -6.16
CA LEU A 672 49.63 19.32 -4.97
C LEU A 672 50.70 20.37 -5.26
N THR A 673 50.37 21.64 -5.06
CA THR A 673 51.35 22.73 -4.91
C THR A 673 51.28 23.24 -3.48
N ALA A 674 52.37 23.05 -2.72
CA ALA A 674 52.39 23.27 -1.28
C ALA A 674 52.60 24.75 -0.92
N ALA A 675 51.73 25.29 -0.07
CA ALA A 675 51.91 26.59 0.58
C ALA A 675 51.56 26.46 2.08
N THR A 676 52.55 26.12 2.91
CA THR A 676 52.38 25.95 4.36
C THR A 676 52.46 27.27 5.12
N PRO A 677 51.46 27.63 5.95
CA PRO A 677 51.65 28.56 7.06
C PRO A 677 52.35 27.82 8.21
N ARG A 678 53.53 28.27 8.62
CA ARG A 678 54.21 27.74 9.82
C ARG A 678 53.53 28.25 11.10
N VAL A 679 53.34 27.35 12.07
CA VAL A 679 53.21 27.75 13.48
C VAL A 679 54.61 27.91 14.07
N SER A 680 54.90 29.06 14.67
CA SER A 680 56.10 29.27 15.49
C SER A 680 55.77 30.16 16.69
N SER A 681 56.29 29.80 17.86
CA SER A 681 55.98 30.44 19.14
C SER A 681 57.22 31.07 19.78
N LYS A 682 57.04 32.14 20.59
CA LYS A 682 57.84 32.41 21.81
C LYS A 682 57.29 33.56 22.67
N LYS A 683 57.81 33.61 23.90
CA LYS A 683 57.43 34.42 25.09
C LYS A 683 57.93 35.90 24.96
N ALA A 684 57.79 36.86 25.90
CA ALA A 684 57.62 36.77 27.36
C ALA A 684 57.31 38.11 28.09
N LYS A 685 56.82 38.02 29.35
CA LYS A 685 56.93 39.00 30.48
C LYS A 685 56.19 40.36 30.29
N LYS A 686 55.82 41.13 31.33
CA LYS A 686 55.97 41.06 32.82
C LYS A 686 54.74 41.74 33.49
N SER A 687 54.53 41.57 34.81
CA SER A 687 53.40 42.15 35.59
C SER A 687 53.78 43.39 36.42
N PRO A 688 52.82 44.04 37.11
CA PRO A 688 52.72 43.79 38.57
C PRO A 688 51.30 43.59 39.18
N SER A 689 51.33 43.20 40.45
CA SER A 689 50.30 42.98 41.52
C SER A 689 49.06 43.90 41.61
N THR A 690 47.97 43.59 42.35
CA THR A 690 47.73 42.83 43.62
C THR A 690 46.42 41.99 43.57
N LYS A 691 46.26 40.78 44.17
CA LYS A 691 46.01 40.40 45.60
C LYS A 691 44.73 41.05 46.21
N ILE A 692 43.81 40.36 46.93
CA ILE A 692 43.77 38.97 47.44
C ILE A 692 42.33 38.47 47.84
N LYS A 693 42.12 37.14 47.86
CA LYS A 693 41.19 36.21 48.63
C LYS A 693 39.95 36.71 49.45
N ALA A 694 38.98 35.87 49.88
CA ALA A 694 38.41 34.55 49.47
C ALA A 694 37.32 34.06 50.47
N SER A 695 36.66 32.93 50.12
CA SER A 695 36.18 31.82 50.98
C SER A 695 34.95 31.91 51.93
N THR A 696 33.96 31.06 51.63
CA THR A 696 33.20 30.12 52.51
C THR A 696 32.46 30.58 53.78
N ALA A 697 31.15 30.26 53.84
CA ALA A 697 30.54 29.44 54.91
C ALA A 697 29.16 28.88 54.48
N LYS A 698 28.68 27.81 55.14
CA LYS A 698 27.27 27.33 55.13
C LYS A 698 26.65 27.61 56.51
N THR A 699 25.39 28.05 56.57
CA THR A 699 24.45 27.74 57.67
C THR A 699 22.99 28.05 57.28
N THR A 700 22.04 27.68 58.15
CA THR A 700 20.60 27.44 57.86
C THR A 700 19.65 28.49 58.56
N PRO A 701 18.30 28.46 58.41
CA PRO A 701 17.41 29.63 58.60
C PRO A 701 16.91 29.86 60.04
N PRO A 702 16.39 31.07 60.40
CA PRO A 702 14.94 31.40 60.34
C PRO A 702 14.64 32.90 59.99
N GLY A 703 13.40 33.43 59.91
CA GLY A 703 12.07 32.78 59.79
C GLY A 703 10.88 33.55 60.45
N LYS A 704 9.84 33.90 59.66
CA LYS A 704 8.48 34.44 60.00
C LYS A 704 8.29 35.97 60.28
N GLY A 705 7.13 36.47 59.83
CA GLY A 705 6.51 37.81 60.04
C GLY A 705 5.64 38.15 58.80
N ARG A 706 4.29 38.31 58.78
CA ARG A 706 3.28 38.99 59.65
C ARG A 706 3.60 40.48 59.83
N GLN A 707 2.72 41.47 59.58
CA GLN A 707 1.24 41.54 59.42
C GLN A 707 0.85 42.25 58.07
N ARG A 708 -0.36 42.21 57.48
CA ARG A 708 -1.72 42.69 57.88
C ARG A 708 -1.75 44.20 58.18
N VAL A 709 -2.60 45.04 57.54
CA VAL A 709 -3.99 45.38 57.94
C VAL A 709 -4.69 46.29 56.89
N LYS A 710 -6.04 46.12 56.69
CA LYS A 710 -7.14 47.03 56.18
C LYS A 710 -6.86 48.06 55.03
N ALA A 711 -7.68 48.17 53.97
CA ALA A 711 -9.10 48.62 53.85
C ALA A 711 -9.28 50.15 54.01
N GLU A 712 -10.28 50.85 53.44
CA GLU A 712 -11.61 50.42 52.95
C GLU A 712 -12.22 51.47 51.96
N ALA A 713 -13.30 51.10 51.22
CA ALA A 713 -14.43 51.98 50.83
C ALA A 713 -14.22 53.13 49.81
N LYS A 714 -15.24 53.76 49.17
CA LYS A 714 -16.69 53.56 48.85
C LYS A 714 -17.07 54.66 47.81
N LEU A 715 -18.18 54.70 47.05
CA LEU A 715 -19.08 53.72 46.38
C LEU A 715 -20.22 54.53 45.69
N HIS A 716 -20.65 54.20 44.45
CA HIS A 716 -21.88 54.79 43.83
C HIS A 716 -22.77 53.76 43.10
N LYS A 717 -24.06 54.09 42.88
CA LYS A 717 -25.16 53.10 42.71
C LYS A 717 -26.38 53.61 41.90
N GLY A 718 -27.03 52.68 41.17
CA GLY A 718 -28.47 52.68 40.85
C GLY A 718 -28.87 51.32 40.23
N LYS A 719 -29.74 50.46 40.80
CA LYS A 719 -31.22 50.55 41.04
C LYS A 719 -32.03 50.59 39.73
N LYS A 720 -33.08 49.77 39.50
CA LYS A 720 -33.95 48.90 40.35
C LYS A 720 -34.28 47.54 39.67
N VAL A 721 -34.84 46.60 40.44
CA VAL A 721 -35.62 45.41 40.01
C VAL A 721 -36.81 45.24 41.00
N PRO A 722 -37.93 44.61 40.59
CA PRO A 722 -38.58 43.62 41.47
C PRO A 722 -39.04 42.33 40.73
N HIS A 723 -39.30 41.27 41.52
CA HIS A 723 -39.74 39.95 41.07
C HIS A 723 -41.23 39.88 40.67
N ASN A 724 -41.61 38.80 39.95
CA ASN A 724 -42.67 37.92 40.44
C ASN A 724 -42.42 36.43 40.09
N SER A 725 -43.24 35.49 40.57
CA SER A 725 -42.96 34.03 40.50
C SER A 725 -44.20 33.12 40.41
N ARG A 726 -43.98 31.82 40.10
CA ARG A 726 -44.97 30.73 39.89
C ARG A 726 -45.75 30.86 38.55
N THR A 727 -46.32 29.82 37.92
CA THR A 727 -46.58 28.41 38.32
C THR A 727 -46.52 27.46 37.10
N ALA A 728 -46.40 26.14 37.29
CA ALA A 728 -46.69 25.13 36.25
C ALA A 728 -48.20 24.75 36.23
N PRO A 729 -48.75 24.18 35.13
CA PRO A 729 -48.80 22.71 35.03
C PRO A 729 -48.61 22.17 33.58
N ALA A 730 -48.87 20.87 33.37
CA ALA A 730 -48.69 20.15 32.09
C ALA A 730 -50.05 19.67 31.48
N PRO A 731 -50.17 18.62 30.62
CA PRO A 731 -50.55 18.82 29.22
C PRO A 731 -51.87 18.14 28.79
N LEU A 732 -52.45 18.57 27.64
CA LEU A 732 -53.65 17.94 27.05
C LEU A 732 -53.63 17.79 25.51
N LEU A 733 -53.82 16.54 25.07
CA LEU A 733 -54.58 16.13 23.87
C LEU A 733 -56.06 15.87 24.32
N PRO A 734 -57.07 15.44 23.51
CA PRO A 734 -57.02 14.79 22.18
C PRO A 734 -58.20 15.11 21.19
N LYS A 735 -58.35 14.25 20.15
CA LYS A 735 -59.53 13.99 19.27
C LYS A 735 -59.75 14.91 18.05
N LYS A 736 -60.51 14.51 17.00
CA LYS A 736 -60.66 13.25 16.20
C LYS A 736 -61.65 13.51 15.03
N LYS A 737 -61.75 12.59 14.05
CA LYS A 737 -62.69 12.49 12.89
C LYS A 737 -62.26 13.22 11.58
N SER A 738 -62.84 12.92 10.40
CA SER A 738 -62.88 11.65 9.63
C SER A 738 -63.83 11.70 8.41
N SER A 739 -63.37 11.27 7.24
CA SER A 739 -64.17 10.73 6.11
C SER A 739 -63.26 9.76 5.32
N HIS A 740 -63.61 8.53 4.93
CA HIS A 740 -64.77 7.95 4.23
C HIS A 740 -64.82 8.19 2.71
N LEU A 741 -64.35 7.19 1.94
CA LEU A 741 -65.18 6.44 0.98
C LEU A 741 -64.48 5.13 0.55
N SER A 742 -65.24 4.12 0.12
CA SER A 742 -64.74 2.77 -0.17
C SER A 742 -65.75 1.89 -0.94
N ARG A 743 -65.29 1.15 -1.97
CA ARG A 743 -65.86 -0.05 -2.64
C ARG A 743 -65.07 -0.33 -3.95
N THR A 744 -65.03 -1.52 -4.58
CA THR A 744 -65.83 -2.76 -4.41
C THR A 744 -64.97 -4.02 -4.66
N LYS A 745 -65.55 -5.21 -4.42
CA LYS A 745 -65.04 -6.56 -4.80
C LYS A 745 -65.58 -7.00 -6.19
N GLU A 746 -65.40 -8.22 -6.75
CA GLU A 746 -64.76 -9.51 -6.36
C GLU A 746 -63.86 -10.01 -7.55
N ALA A 747 -63.69 -11.24 -8.09
CA ALA A 747 -64.26 -12.59 -7.93
C ALA A 747 -63.21 -13.71 -8.32
N LEU A 748 -63.61 -14.75 -9.09
CA LEU A 748 -62.91 -16.01 -9.49
C LEU A 748 -63.51 -16.51 -10.85
N PRO A 749 -63.03 -17.56 -11.61
CA PRO A 749 -62.45 -18.85 -11.13
C PRO A 749 -61.45 -19.70 -12.00
N LYS A 750 -60.67 -20.56 -11.29
CA LYS A 750 -60.26 -21.99 -11.51
C LYS A 750 -59.92 -22.64 -12.91
N LYS A 751 -58.99 -23.62 -12.81
CA LYS A 751 -58.53 -24.69 -13.78
C LYS A 751 -57.44 -24.22 -14.77
N ALA A 752 -56.42 -24.99 -15.20
CA ALA A 752 -56.00 -26.40 -15.02
C ALA A 752 -54.45 -26.53 -15.23
N ALA A 753 -53.75 -27.68 -15.18
CA ALA A 753 -53.70 -28.80 -14.19
C ALA A 753 -52.54 -29.79 -14.54
N LEU A 754 -52.01 -30.52 -13.53
CA LEU A 754 -51.05 -31.65 -13.61
C LEU A 754 -49.61 -31.39 -14.13
N ALA A 755 -48.73 -32.39 -13.88
CA ALA A 755 -47.30 -32.51 -14.21
C ALA A 755 -46.33 -31.52 -13.50
N LYS A 756 -45.20 -31.95 -12.91
CA LYS A 756 -44.65 -33.30 -12.67
C LYS A 756 -43.84 -33.28 -11.36
N GLY A 757 -44.01 -34.30 -10.52
CA GLY A 757 -43.17 -34.56 -9.36
C GLY A 757 -42.91 -36.07 -9.23
N LYS A 758 -41.73 -36.45 -8.71
CA LYS A 758 -41.14 -37.81 -8.65
C LYS A 758 -40.49 -38.33 -9.95
N LEU A 759 -39.18 -38.09 -10.07
CA LEU A 759 -38.14 -39.09 -10.40
C LEU A 759 -36.79 -38.43 -10.01
N GLU A 760 -36.43 -38.32 -8.74
CA GLU A 760 -35.88 -39.39 -7.88
C GLU A 760 -34.73 -40.23 -8.52
N LYS A 761 -33.58 -40.24 -7.82
CA LYS A 761 -32.54 -41.29 -7.82
C LYS A 761 -32.12 -41.90 -9.17
N ARG A 762 -31.33 -41.19 -10.00
CA ARG A 762 -30.32 -41.86 -10.89
C ARG A 762 -29.21 -40.96 -11.50
N ARG A 763 -28.37 -40.34 -10.66
CA ARG A 763 -26.98 -39.98 -11.05
C ARG A 763 -26.03 -39.74 -9.85
N LYS A 764 -25.83 -40.79 -9.04
CA LYS A 764 -24.67 -40.91 -8.13
C LYS A 764 -23.83 -42.14 -8.51
N LYS A 765 -23.22 -42.04 -9.69
CA LYS A 765 -22.14 -42.87 -10.27
C LYS A 765 -21.67 -42.15 -11.53
N GLN A 766 -20.36 -42.18 -11.80
CA GLN A 766 -19.67 -41.35 -12.81
C GLN A 766 -19.76 -39.83 -12.56
N LEU A 767 -19.12 -39.39 -11.48
CA LEU A 767 -17.81 -38.74 -11.55
C LEU A 767 -16.99 -39.18 -10.32
#